data_AF-C4M5D0-F1
#
_entry.id   AF-C4M5D0-F1
#
_cell.length_a   1.000
_cell.length_b   1.000
_cell.length_c   1.000
_cell.angle_alpha   90.00
_cell.angle_beta   90.00
_cell.angle_gamma   90.00
#
_symmetry.space_group_name_H-M   'P 1'
#
loop_
_entity.id
_entity.type
_entity.pdbx_description
1 polymer ?
#
loop_
_entity_poly.entity_id
_entity_poly.type
_entity_poly.pdbx_seq_one_letter_code
_entity_poly.pdbx_strand_id
1 'polypeptide(L)'
;MNFFTTGGGKALPKLTESELLESKKKIFTQSQYEDEESNKNMEEEPSVIDKEKDQSLTMSNISPTKPIETQATQLSQDTITIIIKEMDENEKKESKSILKGSKRQSILHQQPIKYPTPLKRKAITPLLESKRRFLVPHKSILKTTSVEVKPIPQSSFDQVSFLSKYLDTFKEDINEEISCPIPSYENALQIPIIDDRKKERKKVTLSLEQWKGIILKYENEKWLKTHLQHVIWKQSGYYFHNRNIEFEVTVNGIKKEIEQRWIFERKPKRSFYRQIYNKDENCGYCHIGVVANIISKELTKEYPLLLMSDGWYTIQIQIDQGINELIKQNKIYIGQKLRICCLEKTEDWNEREPWEGKELIFKTNINCIRRGERNEKLGRTKCKFMLIQIDSVRDGIIPCIRGCVERVYPMKYKFKNEKGVIGEKEYINERNKRMKELEKEFERKKREGASEEELYQFKEEGMKILEFNSIRNIKILDGMKKEERSKRIIVSIWNDGQEDYTKFEEKKWYEFFSFKGKRIGGKISIESTWNCNIKKMNGDIELPKEFEERKVVELLDICEMKEGEEVDIICCILKIEEEYLYISDGSMKMAMIKRNNIEKKQFNEMDVVCIRNIVIESVYNRNIVLKETGFTEITGEGKNEEEKMEMKKLRNILEDFSKQFEGMKKDIVRIIEGKDENEDIKNIILVKELQQKDEKIKELTKELEELKKKYELNIFEQK
;
A
#
# COMPACT_ATOMS: atom_id res chain seq x y z
N MET A 1 -13.19 12.70 54.26
CA MET A 1 -11.95 12.24 53.60
C MET A 1 -11.64 13.17 52.44
N ASN A 2 -10.37 13.57 52.36
CA ASN A 2 -9.73 14.69 51.62
C ASN A 2 -9.99 14.71 50.09
N PHE A 3 -10.44 15.84 49.53
CA PHE A 3 -9.72 16.97 48.86
C PHE A 3 -9.29 16.72 47.40
N PHE A 4 -9.98 17.40 46.46
CA PHE A 4 -9.40 17.83 45.19
C PHE A 4 -8.80 19.21 45.40
N THR A 5 -7.48 19.32 45.29
CA THR A 5 -6.73 20.59 45.25
C THR A 5 -5.97 20.67 43.93
N THR A 6 -5.92 21.85 43.32
CA THR A 6 -4.94 22.12 42.26
C THR A 6 -3.54 22.22 42.88
N GLY A 7 -2.48 22.05 42.07
CA GLY A 7 -1.07 21.94 42.51
C GLY A 7 -0.48 23.13 43.28
N GLY A 8 -1.29 24.09 43.75
CA GLY A 8 -0.92 25.17 44.64
C GLY A 8 -1.77 25.28 45.91
N GLY A 9 -2.58 24.27 46.26
CA GLY A 9 -3.26 24.20 47.57
C GLY A 9 -4.39 25.19 47.82
N LYS A 10 -4.93 25.87 46.80
CA LYS A 10 -6.15 26.70 46.94
C LYS A 10 -7.39 25.89 46.56
N ALA A 11 -8.46 26.04 47.34
CA ALA A 11 -9.75 25.42 47.06
C ALA A 11 -10.36 25.99 45.77
N LEU A 12 -10.92 25.12 44.93
CA LEU A 12 -11.63 25.54 43.71
C LEU A 12 -12.86 26.39 44.09
N PRO A 13 -13.12 27.51 43.39
CA PRO A 13 -14.34 28.27 43.60
C PRO A 13 -15.56 27.40 43.25
N LYS A 14 -16.59 27.45 44.09
CA LYS A 14 -17.85 26.75 43.83
C LYS A 14 -18.53 27.41 42.65
N LEU A 15 -18.62 26.70 41.52
CA LEU A 15 -19.44 27.11 40.38
C LEU A 15 -20.90 27.20 40.81
N THR A 16 -21.53 28.32 40.48
CA THR A 16 -22.97 28.52 40.68
C THR A 16 -23.78 27.68 39.69
N GLU A 17 -25.00 27.32 40.05
CA GLU A 17 -25.87 26.48 39.22
C GLU A 17 -26.18 27.15 37.86
N SER A 18 -26.18 28.48 37.81
CA SER A 18 -26.27 29.30 36.60
C SER A 18 -25.07 29.12 35.66
N GLU A 19 -23.84 29.11 36.18
CA GLU A 19 -22.62 28.89 35.38
C GLU A 19 -22.56 27.45 34.84
N LEU A 20 -23.08 26.49 35.60
CA LEU A 20 -23.21 25.10 35.17
C LEU A 20 -24.25 24.94 34.06
N LEU A 21 -25.33 25.72 34.08
CA LEU A 21 -26.35 25.76 33.04
C LEU A 21 -25.83 26.46 31.77
N GLU A 22 -25.01 27.50 31.93
CA GLU A 22 -24.43 28.26 30.81
C GLU A 22 -23.32 27.47 30.09
N SER A 23 -22.52 26.69 30.83
CA SER A 23 -21.56 25.73 30.25
C SER A 23 -22.26 24.59 29.49
N LYS A 24 -23.40 24.10 29.98
CA LYS A 24 -24.24 23.12 29.26
C LYS A 24 -24.84 23.71 27.98
N LYS A 25 -25.22 24.99 27.98
CA LYS A 25 -25.70 25.68 26.76
C LYS A 25 -24.58 25.88 25.72
N LYS A 26 -23.36 26.22 26.15
CA LYS A 26 -22.18 26.35 25.25
C LYS A 26 -21.73 25.04 24.62
N ILE A 27 -21.88 23.91 25.34
CA ILE A 27 -21.53 22.58 24.81
C ILE A 27 -22.57 22.10 23.78
N PHE A 28 -23.82 22.57 23.86
CA PHE A 28 -24.89 22.17 22.93
C PHE A 28 -24.92 22.97 21.64
N THR A 29 -24.36 24.19 21.61
CA THR A 29 -24.28 25.03 20.39
C THR A 29 -23.04 24.79 19.53
N GLN A 30 -22.06 23.99 19.99
CA GLN A 30 -20.84 23.68 19.25
C GLN A 30 -20.87 22.34 18.49
N SER A 31 -21.97 21.58 18.53
CA SER A 31 -22.09 20.28 17.83
C SER A 31 -23.09 20.28 16.67
N GLN A 32 -23.46 21.45 16.14
CA GLN A 32 -24.36 21.59 14.99
C GLN A 32 -23.87 22.68 14.04
N TYR A 33 -22.64 22.56 13.54
CA TYR A 33 -22.19 23.26 12.33
C TYR A 33 -20.98 22.49 11.79
N GLU A 34 -21.25 21.55 10.89
CA GLU A 34 -20.37 21.04 9.84
C GLU A 34 -21.20 20.02 9.07
N ASP A 35 -22.04 20.52 8.17
CA ASP A 35 -22.39 19.90 6.88
C ASP A 35 -23.35 20.85 6.14
N GLU A 36 -23.11 21.01 4.84
CA GLU A 36 -23.89 21.76 3.83
C GLU A 36 -23.47 23.21 3.52
N GLU A 37 -22.48 23.35 2.63
CA GLU A 37 -22.45 24.45 1.65
C GLU A 37 -21.80 23.98 0.33
N SER A 38 -22.60 23.36 -0.55
CA SER A 38 -22.41 23.42 -2.00
C SER A 38 -23.61 22.78 -2.71
N ASN A 39 -24.61 23.59 -3.07
CA ASN A 39 -25.35 23.50 -4.33
C ASN A 39 -26.52 24.49 -4.34
N LYS A 40 -26.30 25.66 -4.93
CA LYS A 40 -27.33 26.42 -5.63
C LYS A 40 -26.69 27.09 -6.82
N ASN A 41 -27.15 26.69 -8.01
CA ASN A 41 -27.58 27.58 -9.09
C ASN A 41 -28.08 26.68 -10.23
N MET A 42 -29.40 26.57 -10.37
CA MET A 42 -30.08 26.86 -11.63
C MET A 42 -31.57 27.02 -11.34
N GLU A 43 -32.07 28.14 -11.84
CA GLU A 43 -33.42 28.65 -11.67
C GLU A 43 -34.47 27.78 -12.37
N GLU A 44 -35.66 27.81 -11.78
CA GLU A 44 -36.92 27.27 -12.28
C GLU A 44 -37.38 28.06 -13.52
N GLU A 45 -38.11 27.40 -14.42
CA GLU A 45 -39.47 27.80 -14.79
C GLU A 45 -40.20 26.70 -15.63
N PRO A 46 -41.55 26.71 -15.69
CA PRO A 46 -42.37 25.50 -15.72
C PRO A 46 -43.19 25.29 -17.01
N SER A 47 -43.63 24.06 -17.27
CA SER A 47 -44.87 23.74 -18.04
C SER A 47 -45.24 22.27 -17.80
N VAL A 48 -46.38 21.95 -17.20
CA VAL A 48 -47.74 21.78 -17.77
C VAL A 48 -47.83 20.66 -18.83
N ILE A 49 -48.27 19.49 -18.35
CA ILE A 49 -49.33 18.58 -18.86
C ILE A 49 -49.74 18.76 -20.33
N ASP A 50 -49.57 17.74 -21.19
CA ASP A 50 -50.66 16.86 -21.66
C ASP A 50 -50.19 15.73 -22.62
N LYS A 51 -51.14 14.85 -22.91
CA LYS A 51 -51.11 13.47 -23.43
C LYS A 51 -50.78 13.26 -24.92
N GLU A 52 -50.43 12.00 -25.19
CA GLU A 52 -50.84 11.13 -26.32
C GLU A 52 -50.49 11.47 -27.79
N LYS A 53 -49.99 10.41 -28.46
CA LYS A 53 -50.39 9.81 -29.75
C LYS A 53 -49.39 9.75 -30.90
N ASP A 54 -49.38 8.54 -31.47
CA ASP A 54 -48.83 8.07 -32.73
C ASP A 54 -49.16 8.97 -33.94
N GLN A 55 -48.25 9.04 -34.92
CA GLN A 55 -48.46 8.62 -36.33
C GLN A 55 -47.40 9.18 -37.31
N SER A 56 -46.68 8.26 -37.95
CA SER A 56 -46.40 8.08 -39.40
C SER A 56 -46.29 9.26 -40.40
N LEU A 57 -45.35 9.06 -41.35
CA LEU A 57 -45.28 9.55 -42.76
C LEU A 57 -45.01 11.09 -42.92
N THR A 58 -44.30 11.66 -43.89
CA THR A 58 -43.74 11.23 -45.19
C THR A 58 -42.76 12.31 -45.69
N MET A 59 -41.91 11.90 -46.63
CA MET A 59 -41.02 12.66 -47.52
C MET A 59 -41.56 14.00 -48.06
N SER A 60 -40.68 15.01 -48.22
CA SER A 60 -40.27 15.52 -49.56
C SER A 60 -39.34 16.74 -49.52
N ASN A 61 -38.32 16.64 -50.38
CA ASN A 61 -37.37 17.57 -50.98
C ASN A 61 -37.67 19.09 -50.99
N ILE A 62 -36.61 19.92 -50.85
CA ILE A 62 -36.17 20.98 -51.79
C ILE A 62 -34.70 21.37 -51.46
N SER A 63 -33.77 20.94 -52.34
CA SER A 63 -32.73 21.70 -53.08
C SER A 63 -31.78 22.74 -52.41
N PRO A 64 -30.61 23.04 -53.03
CA PRO A 64 -29.32 23.11 -52.33
C PRO A 64 -28.72 24.52 -52.21
N THR A 65 -27.85 24.73 -51.22
CA THR A 65 -26.96 25.91 -51.15
C THR A 65 -25.48 25.50 -51.06
N LYS A 66 -24.67 26.35 -51.70
CA LYS A 66 -23.28 26.21 -52.15
C LYS A 66 -22.23 26.19 -51.01
N PRO A 67 -20.98 25.78 -51.31
CA PRO A 67 -19.94 25.54 -50.31
C PRO A 67 -19.30 26.84 -49.81
N ILE A 68 -18.97 26.87 -48.53
CA ILE A 68 -18.16 27.91 -47.89
C ILE A 68 -16.69 27.51 -48.01
N GLU A 69 -15.95 28.27 -48.81
CA GLU A 69 -14.49 28.31 -48.84
C GLU A 69 -13.97 28.80 -47.47
N THR A 70 -13.15 27.98 -46.80
CA THR A 70 -12.36 28.41 -45.65
C THR A 70 -10.97 28.79 -46.14
N GLN A 71 -10.73 30.09 -46.23
CA GLN A 71 -9.41 30.67 -46.46
C GLN A 71 -8.57 30.54 -45.19
N ALA A 72 -7.46 29.81 -45.27
CA ALA A 72 -6.41 29.81 -44.27
C ALA A 72 -5.64 31.13 -44.35
N THR A 73 -5.78 32.00 -43.36
CA THR A 73 -4.95 33.19 -43.16
C THR A 73 -3.58 32.76 -42.65
N GLN A 74 -2.57 32.87 -43.52
CA GLN A 74 -1.16 32.84 -43.14
C GLN A 74 -0.83 34.09 -42.31
N LEU A 75 -0.57 33.90 -41.02
CA LEU A 75 0.09 34.92 -40.18
C LEU A 75 1.56 35.00 -40.58
N SER A 76 2.01 36.18 -41.00
CA SER A 76 3.41 36.42 -41.38
C SER A 76 4.35 36.26 -40.17
N GLN A 77 5.56 35.76 -40.44
CA GLN A 77 6.64 35.56 -39.45
C GLN A 77 6.99 36.84 -38.68
N ASP A 78 6.68 38.02 -39.21
CA ASP A 78 6.92 39.30 -38.56
C ASP A 78 5.99 39.53 -37.36
N THR A 79 4.76 39.01 -37.39
CA THR A 79 3.80 39.13 -36.27
C THR A 79 4.24 38.27 -35.08
N ILE A 80 4.80 37.08 -35.34
CA ILE A 80 5.32 36.17 -34.29
C ILE A 80 6.57 36.78 -33.63
N THR A 81 7.40 37.49 -34.40
CA THR A 81 8.62 38.12 -33.87
C THR A 81 8.31 39.33 -32.97
N ILE A 82 7.21 40.05 -33.24
CA ILE A 82 6.74 41.15 -32.39
C ILE A 82 6.20 40.61 -31.06
N ILE A 83 5.40 39.54 -31.08
CA ILE A 83 4.85 38.92 -29.86
C ILE A 83 5.98 38.38 -28.95
N ILE A 84 7.02 37.76 -29.53
CA ILE A 84 8.17 37.26 -28.77
C ILE A 84 8.98 38.42 -28.15
N LYS A 85 9.11 39.55 -28.85
CA LYS A 85 9.77 40.75 -28.30
C LYS A 85 8.99 41.41 -27.17
N GLU A 86 7.66 41.44 -27.24
CA GLU A 86 6.82 41.99 -26.17
C GLU A 86 6.83 41.13 -24.89
N MET A 87 6.99 39.81 -25.03
CA MET A 87 7.11 38.91 -23.87
C MET A 87 8.46 39.07 -23.15
N ASP A 88 9.56 39.22 -23.90
CA ASP A 88 10.91 39.42 -23.33
C ASP A 88 11.11 40.79 -22.65
N GLU A 89 10.33 41.81 -23.03
CA GLU A 89 10.37 43.14 -22.39
C GLU A 89 9.56 43.22 -21.09
N ASN A 90 8.59 42.33 -20.88
CA ASN A 90 7.81 42.28 -19.65
C ASN A 90 8.54 41.51 -18.53
N GLU A 91 9.31 40.46 -18.84
CA GLU A 91 10.11 39.74 -17.81
C GLU A 91 11.27 40.58 -17.26
N LYS A 92 11.77 41.59 -18.01
CA LYS A 92 12.84 42.49 -17.55
C LYS A 92 12.36 43.64 -16.65
N LYS A 93 11.05 43.85 -16.51
CA LYS A 93 10.48 44.93 -15.68
C LYS A 93 10.14 44.50 -14.24
N GLU A 94 10.09 43.21 -13.93
CA GLU A 94 9.72 42.73 -12.58
C GLU A 94 10.90 42.55 -11.60
N SER A 95 12.16 42.70 -12.05
CA SER A 95 13.34 42.45 -11.20
C SER A 95 14.10 43.70 -10.73
N LYS A 96 13.44 44.84 -10.53
CA LYS A 96 14.03 46.06 -9.91
C LYS A 96 13.03 46.89 -9.09
N SER A 97 12.82 46.54 -7.82
CA SER A 97 12.36 47.39 -6.70
C SER A 97 11.98 46.44 -5.54
N ILE A 98 12.29 46.56 -4.25
CA ILE A 98 12.82 47.60 -3.35
C ILE A 98 13.45 46.87 -2.15
N LEU A 99 14.58 47.39 -1.67
CA LEU A 99 15.21 47.06 -0.39
C LEU A 99 15.15 48.31 0.50
N LYS A 100 15.10 48.09 1.84
CA LYS A 100 15.08 49.03 3.00
C LYS A 100 13.66 49.38 3.48
N GLY A 101 13.29 49.30 4.76
CA GLY A 101 14.00 49.04 6.03
C GLY A 101 13.38 49.93 7.12
N SER A 102 12.92 49.37 8.24
CA SER A 102 12.61 50.17 9.45
C SER A 102 12.70 49.31 10.71
N LYS A 103 13.58 49.76 11.62
CA LYS A 103 13.72 49.32 13.01
C LYS A 103 12.64 49.99 13.86
N ARG A 104 12.04 49.27 14.81
CA ARG A 104 11.83 49.76 16.18
C ARG A 104 11.59 48.60 17.16
N GLN A 105 12.19 48.80 18.34
CA GLN A 105 12.39 47.87 19.44
C GLN A 105 11.13 47.72 20.29
N SER A 106 10.95 46.56 20.93
CA SER A 106 10.75 46.52 22.39
C SER A 106 11.15 45.16 22.96
N ILE A 107 11.75 45.25 24.14
CA ILE A 107 12.43 44.22 24.91
C ILE A 107 11.42 43.60 25.88
N LEU A 108 11.35 42.27 25.98
CA LEU A 108 11.07 41.61 27.26
C LEU A 108 11.60 40.18 27.31
N HIS A 109 12.39 39.99 28.36
CA HIS A 109 13.13 38.84 28.85
C HIS A 109 12.70 37.42 28.43
N GLN A 110 13.73 36.68 27.99
CA GLN A 110 13.83 35.23 28.06
C GLN A 110 13.80 34.75 29.52
N GLN A 111 13.03 33.71 29.80
CA GLN A 111 13.38 32.72 30.82
C GLN A 111 13.36 31.32 30.18
N PRO A 112 14.42 30.51 30.34
CA PRO A 112 14.43 29.14 29.89
C PRO A 112 13.60 28.26 30.83
N ILE A 113 12.60 27.57 30.30
CA ILE A 113 11.89 26.51 31.01
C ILE A 113 12.87 25.34 31.22
N LYS A 114 13.25 25.13 32.47
CA LYS A 114 14.03 23.98 32.93
C LYS A 114 13.20 22.70 32.77
N TYR A 115 13.65 21.78 31.93
CA TYR A 115 13.15 20.41 31.93
C TYR A 115 13.65 19.66 33.17
N PRO A 116 12.81 18.88 33.86
CA PRO A 116 13.26 18.03 34.94
C PRO A 116 14.12 16.88 34.41
N THR A 117 15.33 16.79 34.97
CA THR A 117 16.32 15.75 34.74
C THR A 117 15.74 14.37 35.09
N PRO A 118 15.87 13.33 34.24
CA PRO A 118 15.45 11.98 34.61
C PRO A 118 16.35 11.43 35.72
N LEU A 119 15.73 11.01 36.81
CA LEU A 119 16.37 10.32 37.93
C LEU A 119 17.05 9.03 37.43
N LYS A 120 18.38 8.99 37.57
CA LYS A 120 19.22 7.80 37.37
C LYS A 120 18.73 6.66 38.27
N ARG A 121 18.14 5.61 37.69
CA ARG A 121 17.93 4.34 38.40
C ARG A 121 19.27 3.59 38.45
N LYS A 122 19.67 3.24 39.67
CA LYS A 122 20.89 2.47 39.96
C LYS A 122 20.81 1.08 39.32
N ALA A 123 21.94 0.62 38.79
CA ALA A 123 22.14 -0.76 38.37
C ALA A 123 22.03 -1.69 39.60
N ILE A 124 21.24 -2.75 39.47
CA ILE A 124 21.19 -3.86 40.43
C ILE A 124 22.11 -4.95 39.90
N THR A 125 23.18 -5.21 40.63
CA THR A 125 24.13 -6.31 40.47
C THR A 125 23.43 -7.65 40.73
N PRO A 126 23.75 -8.74 40.00
CA PRO A 126 23.21 -10.06 40.31
C PRO A 126 23.98 -10.66 41.49
N LEU A 127 23.26 -11.16 42.50
CA LEU A 127 23.84 -11.95 43.59
C LEU A 127 23.65 -13.45 43.30
N LEU A 128 24.74 -14.18 43.49
CA LEU A 128 24.87 -15.63 43.39
C LEU A 128 23.94 -16.40 44.34
N GLU A 129 23.50 -17.56 43.82
CA GLU A 129 23.24 -18.86 44.46
C GLU A 129 22.81 -18.95 45.94
N SER A 130 21.67 -19.62 46.17
CA SER A 130 21.69 -20.81 47.05
C SER A 130 20.53 -21.78 46.76
N LYS A 131 20.90 -23.06 46.79
CA LYS A 131 20.06 -24.27 46.72
C LYS A 131 18.91 -24.25 47.74
N ARG A 132 17.70 -24.68 47.33
CA ARG A 132 16.79 -25.48 48.19
C ARG A 132 15.60 -26.11 47.43
N ARG A 133 15.67 -27.44 47.35
CA ARG A 133 14.65 -28.50 47.53
C ARG A 133 13.24 -28.33 46.93
N PHE A 134 12.91 -29.32 46.10
CA PHE A 134 11.59 -29.75 45.63
C PHE A 134 10.51 -29.73 46.72
N LEU A 135 9.41 -29.03 46.45
CA LEU A 135 8.06 -29.32 46.95
C LEU A 135 7.03 -28.89 45.88
N VAL A 136 6.08 -29.78 45.62
CA VAL A 136 4.99 -29.72 44.63
C VAL A 136 4.07 -28.51 44.87
N PRO A 137 3.65 -27.73 43.85
CA PRO A 137 2.69 -26.65 44.08
C PRO A 137 1.25 -27.15 43.99
N HIS A 138 0.53 -27.03 45.11
CA HIS A 138 -0.93 -26.99 45.11
C HIS A 138 -1.41 -25.72 44.42
N LYS A 139 -2.37 -25.87 43.49
CA LYS A 139 -3.10 -24.78 42.86
C LYS A 139 -3.86 -23.96 43.91
N SER A 140 -3.53 -22.68 44.04
CA SER A 140 -4.43 -21.68 44.62
C SER A 140 -4.49 -20.45 43.70
N ILE A 141 -5.59 -20.38 42.96
CA ILE A 141 -6.03 -19.18 42.24
C ILE A 141 -6.58 -18.21 43.29
N LEU A 142 -6.03 -17.00 43.34
CA LEU A 142 -6.71 -15.73 43.60
C LEU A 142 -5.67 -14.63 43.86
N LYS A 143 -5.46 -13.76 42.88
CA LYS A 143 -5.04 -12.37 43.12
C LYS A 143 -5.79 -11.47 42.15
N THR A 144 -6.74 -10.73 42.72
CA THR A 144 -7.42 -9.59 42.12
C THR A 144 -6.43 -8.47 41.87
N THR A 145 -6.08 -8.23 40.62
CA THR A 145 -5.44 -6.97 40.19
C THR A 145 -6.53 -5.95 39.88
N SER A 146 -6.44 -4.81 40.56
CA SER A 146 -7.23 -3.60 40.31
C SER A 146 -7.20 -3.22 38.82
N VAL A 147 -8.39 -3.04 38.24
CA VAL A 147 -8.55 -2.58 36.86
C VAL A 147 -8.18 -1.11 36.78
N GLU A 148 -6.95 -0.82 36.37
CA GLU A 148 -6.60 0.51 35.86
C GLU A 148 -7.36 0.74 34.55
N VAL A 149 -8.26 1.73 34.54
CA VAL A 149 -8.93 2.18 33.33
C VAL A 149 -7.89 2.90 32.47
N LYS A 150 -7.45 2.25 31.40
CA LYS A 150 -6.52 2.85 30.43
C LYS A 150 -7.25 3.90 29.57
N PRO A 151 -6.60 5.02 29.24
CA PRO A 151 -7.22 6.10 28.48
C PRO A 151 -7.59 5.64 27.06
N ILE A 152 -8.76 6.11 26.59
CA ILE A 152 -9.24 5.91 25.22
C ILE A 152 -8.41 6.80 24.29
N PRO A 153 -7.83 6.26 23.20
CA PRO A 153 -7.01 7.05 22.28
C PRO A 153 -7.85 8.14 21.58
N GLN A 154 -7.36 9.38 21.60
CA GLN A 154 -8.06 10.55 21.05
C GLN A 154 -7.61 10.91 19.62
N SER A 155 -6.48 10.38 19.14
CA SER A 155 -5.98 10.63 17.78
C SER A 155 -6.08 9.40 16.86
N SER A 156 -6.14 9.63 15.55
CA SER A 156 -6.07 8.57 14.52
C SER A 156 -4.73 7.82 14.52
N PHE A 157 -3.65 8.44 15.02
CA PHE A 157 -2.34 7.81 15.20
C PHE A 157 -2.28 6.89 16.42
N ASP A 158 -2.99 7.23 17.50
CA ASP A 158 -3.03 6.41 18.72
C ASP A 158 -3.88 5.14 18.54
N GLN A 159 -4.93 5.21 17.70
CA GLN A 159 -5.71 4.05 17.29
C GLN A 159 -4.84 3.00 16.58
N VAL A 160 -3.82 3.42 15.82
CA VAL A 160 -2.90 2.52 15.11
C VAL A 160 -1.97 1.78 16.07
N SER A 161 -1.49 2.42 17.14
CA SER A 161 -0.66 1.74 18.16
C SER A 161 -1.47 0.86 19.10
N PHE A 162 -2.74 1.22 19.36
CA PHE A 162 -3.68 0.34 20.05
C PHE A 162 -3.96 -0.90 19.20
N LEU A 163 -4.21 -0.73 17.89
CA LEU A 163 -4.48 -1.84 16.97
C LEU A 163 -3.25 -2.73 16.71
N SER A 164 -2.03 -2.19 16.62
CA SER A 164 -0.83 -2.98 16.29
C SER A 164 -0.47 -4.05 17.32
N LYS A 165 -0.86 -3.86 18.60
CA LYS A 165 -0.65 -4.84 19.67
C LYS A 165 -1.63 -6.02 19.65
N TYR A 166 -2.73 -5.91 18.91
CA TYR A 166 -3.81 -6.91 18.82
C TYR A 166 -4.02 -7.44 17.39
N LEU A 167 -3.25 -6.93 16.43
CA LEU A 167 -3.22 -7.36 15.03
C LEU A 167 -2.32 -8.59 14.80
N ASP A 168 -1.85 -9.26 15.86
CA ASP A 168 -1.23 -10.57 15.71
C ASP A 168 -2.22 -11.47 14.96
N THR A 169 -1.83 -11.83 13.74
CA THR A 169 -2.23 -13.04 13.03
C THR A 169 -2.51 -14.14 14.02
N PHE A 170 -3.50 -15.04 13.76
CA PHE A 170 -3.83 -16.23 14.56
C PHE A 170 -2.60 -17.11 14.93
N LYS A 171 -1.71 -16.58 15.76
CA LYS A 171 -0.51 -17.17 16.32
C LYS A 171 -0.97 -17.97 17.53
N GLU A 172 -0.21 -19.02 17.78
CA GLU A 172 -0.57 -20.26 18.47
C GLU A 172 -0.78 -20.12 19.99
N ASP A 173 -0.97 -18.92 20.51
CA ASP A 173 -1.18 -18.68 21.94
C ASP A 173 -2.68 -18.74 22.29
N ILE A 174 -3.25 -19.94 22.18
CA ILE A 174 -4.44 -20.28 22.97
C ILE A 174 -4.13 -21.59 23.67
N ASN A 175 -3.61 -21.46 24.90
CA ASN A 175 -3.78 -22.48 25.93
C ASN A 175 -5.27 -22.82 25.99
N GLU A 176 -5.65 -23.99 25.45
CA GLU A 176 -6.91 -24.73 25.64
C GLU A 176 -8.04 -23.94 26.33
N GLU A 177 -8.47 -22.82 25.76
CA GLU A 177 -9.65 -22.11 26.25
C GLU A 177 -10.83 -22.97 25.84
N ILE A 178 -11.24 -23.81 26.79
CA ILE A 178 -12.43 -24.65 26.80
C ILE A 178 -13.49 -24.01 25.92
N SER A 179 -13.67 -24.57 24.72
CA SER A 179 -14.79 -24.22 23.86
C SER A 179 -16.03 -24.48 24.70
N CYS A 180 -16.63 -23.43 25.24
CA CYS A 180 -17.96 -23.54 25.78
C CYS A 180 -18.84 -23.49 24.53
N PRO A 181 -19.45 -24.61 24.09
CA PRO A 181 -20.32 -24.58 22.94
C PRO A 181 -21.53 -23.75 23.36
N ILE A 182 -21.50 -22.45 23.07
CA ILE A 182 -22.72 -21.67 23.05
C ILE A 182 -23.62 -22.41 22.06
N PRO A 183 -24.85 -22.80 22.44
CA PRO A 183 -25.78 -23.40 21.50
C PRO A 183 -25.86 -22.56 20.23
N SER A 184 -25.93 -23.22 19.07
CA SER A 184 -26.00 -22.54 17.79
C SER A 184 -27.18 -21.57 17.76
N TYR A 185 -27.03 -20.47 17.02
CA TYR A 185 -28.06 -19.45 16.88
C TYR A 185 -29.43 -20.03 16.48
N GLU A 186 -29.45 -21.04 15.61
CA GLU A 186 -30.66 -21.72 15.16
C GLU A 186 -31.40 -22.45 16.29
N ASN A 187 -30.63 -23.02 17.22
CA ASN A 187 -31.15 -23.76 18.37
C ASN A 187 -31.48 -22.84 19.56
N ALA A 188 -31.36 -21.51 19.42
CA ALA A 188 -31.57 -20.57 20.52
C ALA A 188 -32.96 -20.69 21.16
N LEU A 189 -34.01 -20.96 20.38
CA LEU A 189 -35.37 -21.14 20.90
C LEU A 189 -35.56 -22.45 21.69
N GLN A 190 -34.68 -23.43 21.51
CA GLN A 190 -34.71 -24.71 22.21
C GLN A 190 -34.01 -24.63 23.57
N ILE A 191 -33.30 -23.53 23.85
CA ILE A 191 -32.56 -23.35 25.10
C ILE A 191 -33.56 -23.24 26.26
N PRO A 192 -33.44 -24.09 27.30
CA PRO A 192 -34.31 -24.01 28.46
C PRO A 192 -34.04 -22.72 29.24
N ILE A 193 -35.10 -21.97 29.50
CA ILE A 193 -35.08 -20.70 30.26
C ILE A 193 -35.91 -20.82 31.52
N ILE A 194 -35.73 -19.92 32.48
CA ILE A 194 -36.45 -19.98 33.76
C ILE A 194 -37.74 -19.18 33.65
N ASP A 195 -38.87 -19.86 33.89
CA ASP A 195 -40.18 -19.21 33.97
C ASP A 195 -40.36 -18.55 35.33
N ASP A 196 -40.03 -17.26 35.38
CA ASP A 196 -40.14 -16.41 36.56
C ASP A 196 -41.51 -15.70 36.67
N ARG A 197 -42.46 -16.03 35.80
CA ARG A 197 -43.86 -15.55 35.91
C ARG A 197 -44.66 -16.34 36.93
N LYS A 198 -44.24 -17.58 37.22
CA LYS A 198 -44.85 -18.46 38.21
C LYS A 198 -44.02 -18.42 39.50
N LYS A 199 -44.66 -18.69 40.65
CA LYS A 199 -43.96 -18.78 41.94
C LYS A 199 -42.87 -19.86 41.95
N GLU A 200 -43.08 -20.95 41.20
CA GLU A 200 -42.10 -22.02 41.01
C GLU A 200 -41.20 -21.71 39.81
N ARG A 201 -39.94 -21.36 40.07
CA ARG A 201 -38.90 -21.11 39.04
C ARG A 201 -38.50 -22.42 38.35
N LYS A 202 -39.28 -22.84 37.36
CA LYS A 202 -38.99 -24.05 36.56
C LYS A 202 -38.30 -23.69 35.25
N LYS A 203 -37.41 -24.57 34.80
CA LYS A 203 -36.85 -24.50 33.45
C LYS A 203 -37.93 -24.91 32.45
N VAL A 204 -38.18 -24.07 31.46
CA VAL A 204 -39.17 -24.26 30.39
C VAL A 204 -38.54 -23.96 29.04
N THR A 205 -39.03 -24.62 28.00
CA THR A 205 -38.78 -24.26 26.61
C THR A 205 -40.11 -23.80 26.04
N LEU A 206 -40.17 -22.55 25.58
CA LEU A 206 -41.42 -21.94 25.11
C LEU A 206 -41.49 -21.96 23.58
N SER A 207 -42.64 -22.37 23.02
CA SER A 207 -42.89 -22.30 21.58
C SER A 207 -43.11 -20.85 21.12
N LEU A 208 -43.03 -20.60 19.82
CA LEU A 208 -43.23 -19.26 19.26
C LEU A 208 -44.66 -18.74 19.54
N GLU A 209 -45.66 -19.61 19.52
CA GLU A 209 -47.06 -19.28 19.83
C GLU A 209 -47.20 -18.86 21.30
N GLN A 210 -46.51 -19.54 22.21
CA GLN A 210 -46.48 -19.16 23.62
C GLN A 210 -45.83 -17.78 23.81
N TRP A 211 -44.74 -17.49 23.10
CA TRP A 211 -44.11 -16.17 23.11
C TRP A 211 -45.02 -15.06 22.58
N LYS A 212 -45.78 -15.31 21.51
CA LYS A 212 -46.79 -14.35 20.99
C LYS A 212 -47.83 -13.99 22.07
N GLY A 213 -48.24 -14.95 22.89
CA GLY A 213 -49.14 -14.69 24.03
C GLY A 213 -48.50 -13.87 25.15
N ILE A 214 -47.16 -13.86 25.25
CA ILE A 214 -46.41 -13.17 26.32
C ILE A 214 -46.03 -11.75 25.90
N ILE A 215 -45.60 -11.61 24.65
CA ILE A 215 -45.08 -10.38 24.05
C ILE A 215 -46.20 -9.82 23.18
N LEU A 216 -46.86 -8.79 23.68
CA LEU A 216 -48.02 -8.19 23.01
C LEU A 216 -47.63 -7.16 21.93
N LYS A 217 -46.38 -6.71 21.92
CA LYS A 217 -45.87 -5.67 21.01
C LYS A 217 -44.70 -6.21 20.20
N TYR A 218 -44.97 -6.49 18.92
CA TYR A 218 -43.98 -6.89 17.93
C TYR A 218 -44.47 -6.49 16.54
N GLU A 219 -43.57 -6.46 15.56
CA GLU A 219 -43.92 -6.00 14.20
C GLU A 219 -44.61 -7.11 13.39
N ASN A 220 -43.97 -8.28 13.29
CA ASN A 220 -44.56 -9.47 12.71
C ASN A 220 -43.94 -10.74 13.34
N GLU A 221 -44.44 -11.92 12.96
CA GLU A 221 -43.98 -13.20 13.50
C GLU A 221 -42.50 -13.50 13.19
N LYS A 222 -42.05 -13.18 11.97
CA LYS A 222 -40.66 -13.42 11.55
C LYS A 222 -39.70 -12.54 12.35
N TRP A 223 -40.04 -11.27 12.50
CA TRP A 223 -39.33 -10.30 13.34
C TRP A 223 -39.21 -10.80 14.78
N LEU A 224 -40.33 -11.25 15.36
CA LEU A 224 -40.35 -11.76 16.74
C LEU A 224 -39.44 -12.98 16.89
N LYS A 225 -39.53 -13.94 15.95
CA LYS A 225 -38.69 -15.13 15.94
C LYS A 225 -37.19 -14.77 15.91
N THR A 226 -36.79 -13.91 14.96
CA THR A 226 -35.40 -13.48 14.80
C THR A 226 -34.87 -12.80 16.06
N HIS A 227 -35.63 -11.88 16.66
CA HIS A 227 -35.14 -11.20 17.86
C HIS A 227 -35.15 -12.09 19.10
N LEU A 228 -36.13 -12.99 19.25
CA LEU A 228 -36.11 -13.98 20.33
C LEU A 228 -34.84 -14.83 20.25
N GLN A 229 -34.48 -15.33 19.06
CA GLN A 229 -33.24 -16.08 18.87
C GLN A 229 -32.02 -15.26 19.33
N HIS A 230 -31.88 -14.01 18.87
CA HIS A 230 -30.76 -13.16 19.27
C HIS A 230 -30.72 -12.85 20.77
N VAL A 231 -31.86 -12.54 21.39
CA VAL A 231 -31.94 -12.19 22.82
C VAL A 231 -31.62 -13.41 23.68
N ILE A 232 -32.23 -14.56 23.40
CA ILE A 232 -31.99 -15.79 24.15
C ILE A 232 -30.53 -16.22 23.97
N TRP A 233 -30.00 -16.17 22.75
CA TRP A 233 -28.60 -16.51 22.48
C TRP A 233 -27.62 -15.59 23.21
N LYS A 234 -27.87 -14.28 23.19
CA LYS A 234 -27.08 -13.28 23.94
C LYS A 234 -27.10 -13.54 25.45
N GLN A 235 -28.29 -13.70 26.04
CA GLN A 235 -28.42 -13.90 27.50
C GLN A 235 -27.80 -15.24 27.93
N SER A 236 -27.99 -16.30 27.14
CA SER A 236 -27.34 -17.58 27.36
C SER A 236 -25.83 -17.48 27.26
N GLY A 237 -25.32 -16.75 26.26
CA GLY A 237 -23.90 -16.46 26.12
C GLY A 237 -23.32 -15.78 27.35
N TYR A 238 -24.01 -14.81 27.94
CA TYR A 238 -23.58 -14.20 29.21
C TYR A 238 -23.55 -15.18 30.36
N TYR A 239 -24.57 -16.03 30.50
CA TYR A 239 -24.64 -17.06 31.53
C TYR A 239 -23.47 -18.05 31.44
N PHE A 240 -23.21 -18.60 30.25
CA PHE A 240 -22.13 -19.58 30.05
C PHE A 240 -20.74 -19.02 30.31
N HIS A 241 -20.54 -17.74 29.99
CA HIS A 241 -19.24 -17.10 30.05
C HIS A 241 -18.91 -16.42 31.37
N ASN A 242 -19.92 -15.97 32.12
CA ASN A 242 -19.75 -15.35 33.42
C ASN A 242 -20.30 -16.29 34.50
N ARG A 243 -19.63 -17.43 34.72
CA ARG A 243 -20.00 -18.42 35.75
C ARG A 243 -20.06 -17.86 37.17
N ASN A 244 -19.47 -16.68 37.40
CA ASN A 244 -19.45 -16.01 38.70
C ASN A 244 -20.65 -15.09 38.94
N ILE A 245 -21.57 -14.97 37.99
CA ILE A 245 -22.78 -14.16 38.15
C ILE A 245 -24.00 -15.07 38.07
N GLU A 246 -24.93 -14.94 39.00
CA GLU A 246 -26.26 -15.57 39.00
C GLU A 246 -27.16 -15.01 37.87
N PHE A 247 -26.63 -14.88 36.65
CA PHE A 247 -27.37 -14.40 35.49
C PHE A 247 -28.24 -15.52 34.92
N GLU A 248 -29.34 -15.82 35.60
CA GLU A 248 -30.35 -16.71 35.07
C GLU A 248 -31.06 -16.07 33.86
N VAL A 249 -31.18 -16.83 32.78
CA VAL A 249 -31.98 -16.44 31.61
C VAL A 249 -33.46 -16.62 31.94
N THR A 250 -34.20 -15.52 32.05
CA THR A 250 -35.59 -15.50 32.54
C THR A 250 -36.58 -15.05 31.47
N VAL A 251 -37.83 -15.51 31.57
CA VAL A 251 -38.91 -15.11 30.64
C VAL A 251 -39.15 -13.60 30.68
N ASN A 252 -39.21 -13.00 31.88
CA ASN A 252 -39.41 -11.54 31.98
C ASN A 252 -38.18 -10.76 31.47
N GLY A 253 -36.97 -11.27 31.67
CA GLY A 253 -35.74 -10.66 31.16
C GLY A 253 -35.73 -10.62 29.62
N ILE A 254 -36.12 -11.70 28.97
CA ILE A 254 -36.25 -11.79 27.51
C ILE A 254 -37.37 -10.85 27.03
N LYS A 255 -38.57 -10.93 27.63
CA LYS A 255 -39.71 -10.07 27.28
C LYS A 255 -39.33 -8.58 27.31
N LYS A 256 -38.71 -8.14 28.40
CA LYS A 256 -38.27 -6.76 28.58
C LYS A 256 -37.29 -6.32 27.49
N GLU A 257 -36.33 -7.17 27.13
CA GLU A 257 -35.37 -6.85 26.06
C GLU A 257 -36.06 -6.78 24.68
N ILE A 258 -36.99 -7.68 24.37
CA ILE A 258 -37.74 -7.65 23.11
C ILE A 258 -38.60 -6.38 22.99
N GLU A 259 -39.32 -6.01 24.05
CA GLU A 259 -40.11 -4.77 24.08
C GLU A 259 -39.22 -3.53 23.90
N GLN A 260 -38.02 -3.53 24.51
CA GLN A 260 -37.04 -2.46 24.30
C GLN A 260 -36.53 -2.40 22.86
N ARG A 261 -36.28 -3.55 22.23
CA ARG A 261 -35.86 -3.63 20.81
C ARG A 261 -36.95 -3.09 19.89
N TRP A 262 -38.21 -3.44 20.14
CA TRP A 262 -39.35 -2.91 19.37
C TRP A 262 -39.44 -1.38 19.45
N ILE A 263 -39.24 -0.80 20.65
CA ILE A 263 -39.19 0.67 20.81
C ILE A 263 -37.98 1.27 20.06
N PHE A 264 -36.82 0.61 20.14
CA PHE A 264 -35.60 1.10 19.51
C PHE A 264 -35.68 1.08 17.98
N GLU A 265 -36.23 0.01 17.40
CA GLU A 265 -36.39 -0.19 15.96
C GLU A 265 -37.27 0.85 15.27
N ARG A 266 -38.17 1.49 16.02
CA ARG A 266 -39.02 2.59 15.52
C ARG A 266 -38.36 3.96 15.60
N LYS A 267 -37.19 4.05 16.22
CA LYS A 267 -36.37 5.25 16.17
C LYS A 267 -35.64 5.29 14.83
N PRO A 268 -35.20 6.47 14.35
CA PRO A 268 -34.41 6.58 13.12
C PRO A 268 -33.06 5.82 13.18
N LYS A 269 -32.63 5.36 14.36
CA LYS A 269 -31.42 4.56 14.54
C LYS A 269 -31.69 3.09 14.25
N ARG A 270 -31.39 2.67 13.02
CA ARG A 270 -31.47 1.27 12.57
C ARG A 270 -30.16 0.52 12.86
N SER A 271 -30.24 -0.80 12.98
CA SER A 271 -29.04 -1.64 13.08
C SER A 271 -28.27 -1.65 11.75
N PHE A 272 -26.98 -2.00 11.81
CA PHE A 272 -26.10 -1.89 10.65
C PHE A 272 -26.53 -2.84 9.53
N TYR A 273 -26.88 -4.08 9.84
CA TYR A 273 -27.35 -5.00 8.81
C TYR A 273 -28.71 -4.58 8.25
N ARG A 274 -29.61 -4.03 9.06
CA ARG A 274 -30.87 -3.46 8.54
C ARG A 274 -30.61 -2.31 7.56
N GLN A 275 -29.64 -1.45 7.84
CA GLN A 275 -29.23 -0.40 6.91
C GLN A 275 -28.68 -0.98 5.59
N ILE A 276 -27.94 -2.11 5.63
CA ILE A 276 -27.49 -2.80 4.41
C ILE A 276 -28.68 -3.37 3.61
N TYR A 277 -29.62 -4.05 4.29
CA TYR A 277 -30.83 -4.60 3.64
C TYR A 277 -31.63 -3.51 2.92
N ASN A 278 -31.77 -2.35 3.55
CA ASN A 278 -32.45 -1.17 3.02
C ASN A 278 -31.59 -0.28 2.10
N LYS A 279 -30.35 -0.69 1.78
CA LYS A 279 -29.38 0.07 0.96
C LYS A 279 -29.03 1.48 1.47
N ASP A 280 -29.27 1.77 2.74
CA ASP A 280 -28.89 3.05 3.37
C ASP A 280 -27.39 3.15 3.67
N GLU A 281 -26.65 2.03 3.59
CA GLU A 281 -25.26 1.95 4.02
C GLU A 281 -24.43 1.04 3.11
N ASN A 282 -23.13 1.35 2.98
CA ASN A 282 -22.22 0.55 2.18
C ASN A 282 -21.78 -0.73 2.93
N CYS A 283 -22.11 -1.90 2.38
CA CYS A 283 -21.71 -3.20 2.92
C CYS A 283 -20.18 -3.41 3.00
N GLY A 284 -19.41 -2.69 2.19
CA GLY A 284 -17.95 -2.70 2.19
C GLY A 284 -17.30 -2.01 3.38
N TYR A 285 -18.05 -1.24 4.17
CA TYR A 285 -17.50 -0.59 5.35
C TYR A 285 -17.21 -1.55 6.50
N CYS A 286 -16.20 -1.19 7.29
CA CYS A 286 -15.76 -2.04 8.37
C CYS A 286 -16.76 -2.09 9.53
N HIS A 287 -17.08 -3.30 9.96
CA HIS A 287 -18.04 -3.59 11.01
C HIS A 287 -17.62 -4.81 11.83
N ILE A 288 -18.23 -4.97 13.00
CA ILE A 288 -18.06 -6.15 13.85
C ILE A 288 -19.30 -7.01 13.76
N GLY A 289 -19.14 -8.24 13.27
CA GLY A 289 -20.16 -9.28 13.32
C GLY A 289 -19.76 -10.36 14.33
N VAL A 290 -20.73 -11.16 14.76
CA VAL A 290 -20.50 -12.41 15.49
C VAL A 290 -20.89 -13.60 14.62
N VAL A 291 -20.07 -14.65 14.61
CA VAL A 291 -20.36 -15.90 13.89
C VAL A 291 -21.56 -16.57 14.54
N ALA A 292 -22.72 -16.52 13.90
CA ALA A 292 -23.98 -17.10 14.40
C ALA A 292 -24.10 -18.59 14.05
N ASN A 293 -23.67 -18.96 12.84
CA ASN A 293 -23.62 -20.34 12.39
C ASN A 293 -22.56 -20.54 11.29
N ILE A 294 -22.15 -21.79 11.08
CA ILE A 294 -21.25 -22.19 10.00
C ILE A 294 -21.98 -23.25 9.17
N ILE A 295 -22.46 -22.86 7.98
CA ILE A 295 -23.29 -23.69 7.12
C ILE A 295 -22.37 -24.45 6.16
N SER A 296 -22.10 -25.72 6.46
CA SER A 296 -21.37 -26.61 5.56
C SER A 296 -22.31 -27.17 4.50
N LYS A 297 -22.04 -26.89 3.22
CA LYS A 297 -22.73 -27.53 2.11
C LYS A 297 -21.94 -28.78 1.69
N GLU A 298 -22.20 -29.92 2.31
CA GLU A 298 -21.44 -31.15 2.03
C GLU A 298 -21.60 -31.67 0.59
N LEU A 299 -22.70 -31.30 -0.09
CA LEU A 299 -23.07 -31.81 -1.41
C LEU A 299 -22.54 -30.96 -2.58
N THR A 300 -22.10 -29.72 -2.33
CA THR A 300 -21.55 -28.85 -3.39
C THR A 300 -20.06 -28.66 -3.16
N LYS A 301 -19.26 -28.60 -4.24
CA LYS A 301 -17.82 -28.23 -4.16
C LYS A 301 -17.60 -26.76 -3.74
N GLU A 302 -18.62 -26.10 -3.20
CA GLU A 302 -18.58 -24.72 -2.76
C GLU A 302 -18.02 -24.62 -1.33
N TYR A 303 -17.37 -23.50 -1.03
CA TYR A 303 -16.94 -23.19 0.33
C TYR A 303 -18.15 -23.02 1.27
N PRO A 304 -18.01 -23.32 2.58
CA PRO A 304 -19.09 -23.15 3.54
C PRO A 304 -19.49 -21.68 3.67
N LEU A 305 -20.73 -21.42 4.07
CA LEU A 305 -21.22 -20.06 4.32
C LEU A 305 -21.12 -19.73 5.80
N LEU A 306 -20.59 -18.57 6.13
CA LEU A 306 -20.62 -18.02 7.48
C LEU A 306 -21.89 -17.20 7.66
N LEU A 307 -22.76 -17.62 8.59
CA LEU A 307 -23.88 -16.80 9.02
C LEU A 307 -23.38 -15.82 10.07
N MET A 308 -23.34 -14.54 9.74
CA MET A 308 -22.89 -13.47 10.62
C MET A 308 -24.07 -12.69 11.18
N SER A 309 -23.99 -12.28 12.44
CA SER A 309 -24.99 -11.43 13.09
C SER A 309 -24.37 -10.12 13.59
N ASP A 310 -25.09 -9.00 13.48
CA ASP A 310 -24.76 -7.73 14.13
C ASP A 310 -25.42 -7.59 15.52
N GLY A 311 -26.02 -8.68 16.01
CA GLY A 311 -26.81 -8.74 17.24
C GLY A 311 -28.30 -8.42 17.07
N TRP A 312 -28.71 -7.96 15.88
CA TRP A 312 -30.09 -7.67 15.52
C TRP A 312 -30.57 -8.56 14.37
N TYR A 313 -29.80 -8.66 13.30
CA TYR A 313 -30.10 -9.42 12.10
C TYR A 313 -28.90 -10.24 11.64
N THR A 314 -29.13 -11.09 10.64
CA THR A 314 -28.13 -11.97 10.04
C THR A 314 -27.89 -11.67 8.56
N ILE A 315 -26.65 -11.90 8.12
CA ILE A 315 -26.24 -11.98 6.72
C ILE A 315 -25.42 -13.25 6.50
N GLN A 316 -25.38 -13.75 5.28
CA GLN A 316 -24.51 -14.85 4.90
C GLN A 316 -23.26 -14.32 4.21
N ILE A 317 -22.11 -14.90 4.52
CA ILE A 317 -20.83 -14.58 3.91
C ILE A 317 -20.26 -15.86 3.28
N GLN A 318 -20.13 -15.84 1.97
CA GLN A 318 -19.34 -16.78 1.20
C GLN A 318 -17.86 -16.51 1.44
N ILE A 319 -17.18 -17.53 1.96
CA ILE A 319 -15.78 -17.44 2.35
C ILE A 319 -14.84 -17.97 1.27
N ASP A 320 -13.57 -17.58 1.36
CA ASP A 320 -12.50 -18.12 0.54
C ASP A 320 -11.83 -19.35 1.20
N GLN A 321 -10.86 -19.93 0.49
CA GLN A 321 -10.08 -21.06 0.98
C GLN A 321 -9.36 -20.74 2.30
N GLY A 322 -8.78 -19.54 2.43
CA GLY A 322 -8.01 -19.16 3.60
C GLY A 322 -8.86 -19.09 4.87
N ILE A 323 -10.07 -18.56 4.78
CA ILE A 323 -11.02 -18.54 5.90
C ILE A 323 -11.50 -19.96 6.21
N ASN A 324 -11.76 -20.79 5.18
CA ASN A 324 -12.17 -22.18 5.39
C ASN A 324 -11.10 -22.99 6.14
N GLU A 325 -9.81 -22.77 5.84
CA GLU A 325 -8.70 -23.37 6.57
C GLU A 325 -8.70 -22.96 8.05
N LEU A 326 -9.01 -21.70 8.36
CA LEU A 326 -9.14 -21.23 9.75
C LEU A 326 -10.32 -21.85 10.48
N ILE A 327 -11.45 -22.08 9.80
CA ILE A 327 -12.60 -22.80 10.37
C ILE A 327 -12.21 -24.25 10.67
N LYS A 328 -11.56 -24.95 9.73
CA LYS A 328 -11.07 -26.32 9.92
C LYS A 328 -10.07 -26.43 11.07
N GLN A 329 -9.26 -25.40 11.28
CA GLN A 329 -8.32 -25.29 12.40
C GLN A 329 -9.00 -24.85 13.72
N ASN A 330 -10.33 -24.71 13.77
CA ASN A 330 -11.10 -24.17 14.90
C ASN A 330 -10.63 -22.78 15.37
N LYS A 331 -9.97 -22.02 14.50
CA LYS A 331 -9.57 -20.62 14.76
C LYS A 331 -10.73 -19.65 14.55
N ILE A 332 -11.69 -20.04 13.70
CA ILE A 332 -12.99 -19.40 13.55
C ILE A 332 -14.07 -20.35 14.05
N TYR A 333 -14.85 -19.92 15.05
CA TYR A 333 -15.92 -20.74 15.66
C TYR A 333 -17.18 -19.92 15.99
N ILE A 334 -18.29 -20.62 16.24
CA ILE A 334 -19.59 -20.00 16.56
C ILE A 334 -19.50 -19.19 17.87
N GLY A 335 -20.02 -17.97 17.85
CA GLY A 335 -19.97 -17.00 18.95
C GLY A 335 -18.74 -16.10 18.93
N GLN A 336 -17.78 -16.33 18.02
CA GLN A 336 -16.61 -15.47 17.87
C GLN A 336 -16.96 -14.16 17.16
N LYS A 337 -16.46 -13.05 17.69
CA LYS A 337 -16.55 -11.74 17.02
C LYS A 337 -15.47 -11.62 15.96
N LEU A 338 -15.87 -11.17 14.78
CA LEU A 338 -15.01 -10.92 13.65
C LEU A 338 -15.18 -9.47 13.21
N ARG A 339 -14.06 -8.79 12.98
CA ARG A 339 -14.01 -7.53 12.25
C ARG A 339 -13.94 -7.84 10.77
N ILE A 340 -14.89 -7.30 10.02
CA ILE A 340 -15.07 -7.58 8.59
C ILE A 340 -15.11 -6.25 7.86
N CYS A 341 -14.41 -6.13 6.73
CA CYS A 341 -14.59 -5.03 5.79
C CYS A 341 -14.63 -5.55 4.34
N CYS A 342 -14.80 -4.65 3.36
CA CYS A 342 -14.75 -4.96 1.92
C CYS A 342 -15.60 -6.17 1.52
N LEU A 343 -16.84 -6.25 2.05
CA LEU A 343 -17.82 -7.19 1.55
C LEU A 343 -18.20 -6.84 0.11
N GLU A 344 -18.23 -7.86 -0.73
CA GLU A 344 -18.68 -7.76 -2.11
C GLU A 344 -20.06 -8.39 -2.23
N LYS A 345 -20.95 -7.72 -2.94
CA LYS A 345 -22.28 -8.29 -3.25
C LYS A 345 -22.14 -9.47 -4.21
N THR A 346 -22.82 -10.58 -3.93
CA THR A 346 -22.85 -11.73 -4.84
C THR A 346 -23.94 -11.60 -5.90
N GLU A 347 -25.08 -11.04 -5.48
CA GLU A 347 -26.28 -10.85 -6.29
C GLU A 347 -26.79 -9.44 -6.05
N ASP A 348 -27.46 -8.86 -7.04
CA ASP A 348 -28.22 -7.64 -6.83
C ASP A 348 -29.49 -7.95 -6.04
N TRP A 349 -29.79 -7.14 -5.02
CA TRP A 349 -31.02 -7.27 -4.23
C TRP A 349 -31.82 -5.98 -4.29
N ASN A 350 -33.14 -6.11 -4.09
CA ASN A 350 -34.03 -4.97 -3.86
C ASN A 350 -34.07 -4.62 -2.38
N GLU A 351 -34.27 -3.33 -2.10
CA GLU A 351 -34.51 -2.82 -0.76
C GLU A 351 -35.67 -3.58 -0.12
N ARG A 352 -35.45 -4.07 1.10
CA ARG A 352 -36.42 -4.90 1.83
C ARG A 352 -36.04 -4.97 3.29
N GLU A 353 -37.00 -5.32 4.14
CA GLU A 353 -36.67 -5.56 5.53
C GLU A 353 -35.92 -6.90 5.73
N PRO A 354 -35.05 -7.03 6.75
CA PRO A 354 -34.23 -8.23 6.95
C PRO A 354 -35.01 -9.55 7.09
N TRP A 355 -36.27 -9.49 7.53
CA TRP A 355 -37.16 -10.65 7.69
C TRP A 355 -37.98 -10.98 6.44
N GLU A 356 -37.87 -10.18 5.39
CA GLU A 356 -38.57 -10.35 4.12
C GLU A 356 -37.63 -11.02 3.13
N GLY A 357 -37.96 -12.19 2.59
CA GLY A 357 -37.14 -12.91 1.60
C GLY A 357 -36.00 -13.76 2.17
N LYS A 358 -35.00 -14.08 1.34
CA LYS A 358 -33.82 -14.90 1.69
C LYS A 358 -32.72 -14.07 2.36
N GLU A 359 -31.78 -14.66 3.08
CA GLU A 359 -30.66 -13.88 3.64
C GLU A 359 -29.76 -13.34 2.53
N LEU A 360 -29.18 -12.14 2.72
CA LEU A 360 -28.21 -11.58 1.77
C LEU A 360 -26.90 -12.37 1.81
N ILE A 361 -26.37 -12.69 0.63
CA ILE A 361 -25.10 -13.43 0.48
C ILE A 361 -24.02 -12.48 -0.04
N PHE A 362 -23.01 -12.25 0.78
CA PHE A 362 -21.83 -11.45 0.43
C PHE A 362 -20.61 -12.35 0.24
N LYS A 363 -19.64 -11.90 -0.54
CA LYS A 363 -18.31 -12.50 -0.66
C LYS A 363 -17.32 -11.68 0.14
N THR A 364 -16.33 -12.35 0.70
CA THR A 364 -15.17 -11.71 1.31
C THR A 364 -13.95 -12.59 1.16
N ASN A 365 -12.80 -12.08 1.57
CA ASN A 365 -11.55 -12.82 1.57
C ASN A 365 -10.86 -12.75 2.93
N ILE A 366 -9.81 -13.54 3.09
CA ILE A 366 -9.07 -13.66 4.33
C ILE A 366 -8.36 -12.37 4.77
N ASN A 367 -7.97 -11.49 3.84
CA ASN A 367 -7.37 -10.20 4.18
C ASN A 367 -8.40 -9.27 4.83
N CYS A 368 -9.66 -9.41 4.47
CA CYS A 368 -10.78 -8.58 4.92
C CYS A 368 -11.36 -8.96 6.28
N ILE A 369 -10.92 -10.07 6.90
CA ILE A 369 -11.42 -10.56 8.18
C ILE A 369 -10.29 -10.57 9.23
N ARG A 370 -10.56 -10.02 10.42
CA ARG A 370 -9.72 -10.21 11.62
C ARG A 370 -10.57 -10.57 12.82
N ARG A 371 -9.93 -11.11 13.86
CA ARG A 371 -10.59 -11.36 15.15
C ARG A 371 -11.02 -10.01 15.74
N GLY A 372 -12.28 -9.89 16.11
CA GLY A 372 -12.80 -8.76 16.88
C GLY A 372 -12.56 -8.98 18.38
N GLU A 373 -12.42 -7.90 19.15
CA GLU A 373 -12.29 -8.03 20.59
C GLU A 373 -13.60 -8.52 21.21
N ARG A 374 -13.51 -9.29 22.30
CA ARG A 374 -14.69 -9.88 22.95
C ARG A 374 -15.69 -8.83 23.44
N ASN A 375 -15.21 -7.70 23.94
CA ASN A 375 -15.99 -6.55 24.40
C ASN A 375 -16.31 -5.54 23.28
N GLU A 376 -15.83 -5.76 22.04
CA GLU A 376 -16.09 -4.85 20.93
C GLU A 376 -17.59 -4.80 20.60
N LYS A 377 -18.11 -3.61 20.33
CA LYS A 377 -19.53 -3.43 20.03
C LYS A 377 -19.85 -3.99 18.64
N LEU A 378 -20.92 -4.78 18.52
CA LEU A 378 -21.41 -5.28 17.24
C LEU A 378 -21.98 -4.14 16.37
N GLY A 379 -21.90 -4.32 15.04
CA GLY A 379 -22.35 -3.37 14.04
C GLY A 379 -21.22 -2.48 13.49
N ARG A 380 -21.60 -1.32 12.92
CA ARG A 380 -20.69 -0.38 12.26
C ARG A 380 -19.56 0.07 13.19
N THR A 381 -18.33 0.03 12.70
CA THR A 381 -17.18 0.63 13.40
C THR A 381 -16.96 2.08 12.95
N LYS A 382 -16.22 2.86 13.74
CA LYS A 382 -15.81 4.21 13.35
C LYS A 382 -14.83 4.22 12.17
N CYS A 383 -14.09 3.14 11.98
CA CYS A 383 -13.09 3.01 10.95
C CYS A 383 -13.73 2.46 9.67
N LYS A 384 -13.61 3.18 8.54
CA LYS A 384 -14.20 2.71 7.27
C LYS A 384 -13.49 1.47 6.72
N PHE A 385 -12.16 1.41 6.86
CA PHE A 385 -11.32 0.33 6.34
C PHE A 385 -10.30 -0.11 7.38
N MET A 386 -10.08 -1.41 7.48
CA MET A 386 -9.08 -1.97 8.40
C MET A 386 -7.68 -1.87 7.81
N LEU A 387 -6.75 -1.31 8.58
CA LEU A 387 -5.33 -1.32 8.26
C LEU A 387 -4.73 -2.71 8.47
N ILE A 388 -3.94 -3.15 7.51
CA ILE A 388 -3.31 -4.47 7.49
C ILE A 388 -1.80 -4.29 7.40
N GLN A 389 -1.07 -5.06 8.21
CA GLN A 389 0.38 -5.21 8.10
C GLN A 389 0.73 -6.00 6.85
N ILE A 390 1.81 -5.62 6.17
CA ILE A 390 2.25 -6.26 4.93
C ILE A 390 2.52 -7.76 5.14
N ASP A 391 3.00 -8.14 6.33
CA ASP A 391 3.26 -9.54 6.75
C ASP A 391 2.00 -10.42 6.79
N SER A 392 0.87 -9.77 7.06
CA SER A 392 -0.42 -10.42 7.20
C SER A 392 -1.15 -10.55 5.86
N VAL A 393 -0.59 -9.98 4.78
CA VAL A 393 -1.19 -10.06 3.45
C VAL A 393 -1.17 -11.51 2.95
N ARG A 394 -2.29 -11.92 2.39
CA ARG A 394 -2.55 -13.19 1.69
C ARG A 394 -3.12 -12.87 0.32
N ASP A 395 -3.49 -13.90 -0.42
CA ASP A 395 -4.12 -13.73 -1.72
C ASP A 395 -5.50 -13.10 -1.58
N GLY A 396 -5.81 -12.11 -2.42
CA GLY A 396 -7.11 -11.42 -2.44
C GLY A 396 -7.02 -9.91 -2.24
N ILE A 397 -8.17 -9.26 -2.13
CA ILE A 397 -8.29 -7.81 -1.93
C ILE A 397 -7.83 -7.44 -0.52
N ILE A 398 -7.10 -6.34 -0.40
CA ILE A 398 -6.52 -5.79 0.80
C ILE A 398 -7.31 -4.52 1.15
N PRO A 399 -8.04 -4.49 2.28
CA PRO A 399 -8.80 -3.32 2.70
C PRO A 399 -8.00 -2.01 2.72
N CYS A 400 -6.88 -1.99 3.45
CA CYS A 400 -5.99 -0.83 3.49
C CYS A 400 -4.58 -1.25 3.95
N ILE A 401 -3.55 -0.75 3.27
CA ILE A 401 -2.16 -0.75 3.74
C ILE A 401 -1.68 0.67 3.84
N ARG A 402 -0.92 0.96 4.89
CA ARG A 402 -0.17 2.21 5.02
C ARG A 402 1.30 1.95 4.78
N GLY A 403 1.91 2.71 3.87
CA GLY A 403 3.33 2.58 3.58
C GLY A 403 4.02 3.92 3.33
N CYS A 404 5.31 3.96 3.70
CA CYS A 404 6.20 5.06 3.33
C CYS A 404 6.88 4.70 2.01
N VAL A 405 6.83 5.59 1.01
CA VAL A 405 7.44 5.36 -0.30
C VAL A 405 8.95 5.52 -0.18
N GLU A 406 9.66 4.40 -0.31
CA GLU A 406 11.13 4.32 -0.27
C GLU A 406 11.73 4.60 -1.64
N ARG A 407 11.18 4.02 -2.71
CA ARG A 407 11.63 4.25 -4.09
C ARG A 407 10.46 4.37 -5.04
N VAL A 408 10.59 5.27 -6.02
CA VAL A 408 9.69 5.36 -7.17
C VAL A 408 10.44 4.89 -8.41
N TYR A 409 10.01 3.77 -9.00
CA TYR A 409 10.67 3.23 -10.18
C TYR A 409 10.20 3.89 -11.48
N PRO A 410 11.02 3.84 -12.55
CA PRO A 410 10.62 4.32 -13.87
C PRO A 410 9.30 3.69 -14.34
N MET A 411 8.55 4.45 -15.12
CA MET A 411 7.30 3.98 -15.68
C MET A 411 7.56 2.91 -16.74
N LYS A 412 6.71 1.89 -16.74
CA LYS A 412 6.71 0.85 -17.76
C LYS A 412 5.40 0.86 -18.51
N TYR A 413 5.41 0.28 -19.69
CA TYR A 413 4.27 0.28 -20.60
C TYR A 413 4.01 -1.13 -21.08
N LYS A 414 2.74 -1.47 -21.28
CA LYS A 414 2.31 -2.74 -21.85
C LYS A 414 1.27 -2.47 -22.91
N PHE A 415 1.56 -2.83 -24.16
CA PHE A 415 0.55 -2.81 -25.22
C PHE A 415 -0.50 -3.89 -24.95
N LYS A 416 -1.79 -3.58 -25.17
CA LYS A 416 -2.89 -4.51 -24.87
C LYS A 416 -2.77 -5.85 -25.62
N ASN A 417 -2.18 -5.83 -26.81
CA ASN A 417 -2.05 -7.01 -27.67
C ASN A 417 -0.78 -7.83 -27.41
N GLU A 418 0.09 -7.42 -26.49
CA GLU A 418 1.39 -8.05 -26.25
C GLU A 418 1.58 -8.51 -24.81
N LYS A 419 2.37 -9.57 -24.65
CA LYS A 419 2.69 -10.13 -23.33
C LYS A 419 3.82 -9.37 -22.63
N GLY A 420 4.63 -8.62 -23.39
CA GLY A 420 5.80 -7.90 -22.89
C GLY A 420 5.45 -6.62 -22.12
N VAL A 421 6.33 -6.25 -21.19
CA VAL A 421 6.33 -4.95 -20.54
C VAL A 421 7.60 -4.25 -20.94
N ILE A 422 7.48 -3.08 -21.55
CA ILE A 422 8.58 -2.31 -22.14
C ILE A 422 8.87 -1.04 -21.33
N GLY A 423 10.08 -0.50 -21.48
CA GLY A 423 10.48 0.76 -20.84
C GLY A 423 9.87 1.99 -21.52
N GLU A 424 9.91 3.14 -20.86
CA GLU A 424 9.36 4.40 -21.40
C GLU A 424 9.97 4.83 -22.74
N LYS A 425 11.31 4.80 -22.87
CA LYS A 425 11.99 5.18 -24.11
C LYS A 425 11.65 4.23 -25.27
N GLU A 426 11.64 2.93 -24.97
CA GLU A 426 11.29 1.87 -25.92
C GLU A 426 9.84 2.03 -26.38
N TYR A 427 8.94 2.31 -25.43
CA TYR A 427 7.54 2.62 -25.71
C TYR A 427 7.36 3.82 -26.62
N ILE A 428 8.06 4.94 -26.39
CA ILE A 428 7.98 6.12 -27.27
C ILE A 428 8.44 5.76 -28.68
N ASN A 429 9.55 5.03 -28.80
CA ASN A 429 10.08 4.62 -30.10
C ASN A 429 9.14 3.67 -30.84
N GLU A 430 8.64 2.65 -30.15
CA GLU A 430 7.74 1.64 -30.72
C GLU A 430 6.38 2.23 -31.07
N ARG A 431 5.83 3.10 -30.21
CA ARG A 431 4.62 3.87 -30.51
C ARG A 431 4.80 4.73 -31.76
N ASN A 432 5.90 5.48 -31.85
CA ASN A 432 6.17 6.33 -33.01
C ASN A 432 6.34 5.53 -34.30
N LYS A 433 6.96 4.34 -34.20
CA LYS A 433 7.09 3.42 -35.33
C LYS A 433 5.72 2.92 -35.79
N ARG A 434 4.89 2.42 -34.88
CA ARG A 434 3.53 1.94 -35.18
C ARG A 434 2.61 3.05 -35.69
N MET A 435 2.71 4.24 -35.12
CA MET A 435 2.00 5.43 -35.62
C MET A 435 2.36 5.71 -37.08
N LYS A 436 3.65 5.72 -37.42
CA LYS A 436 4.11 5.93 -38.80
C LYS A 436 3.66 4.81 -39.75
N GLU A 437 3.62 3.56 -39.28
CA GLU A 437 3.13 2.42 -40.07
C GLU A 437 1.62 2.53 -40.33
N LEU A 438 0.83 2.87 -39.31
CA LEU A 438 -0.60 3.11 -39.41
C LEU A 438 -0.91 4.29 -40.34
N GLU A 439 -0.16 5.39 -40.26
CA GLU A 439 -0.31 6.54 -41.16
C GLU A 439 -0.04 6.14 -42.62
N LYS A 440 1.02 5.36 -42.87
CA LYS A 440 1.33 4.86 -44.22
C LYS A 440 0.22 3.96 -44.76
N GLU A 441 -0.32 3.07 -43.93
CA GLU A 441 -1.38 2.16 -44.35
C GLU A 441 -2.72 2.89 -44.54
N PHE A 442 -3.01 3.89 -43.72
CA PHE A 442 -4.17 4.77 -43.89
C PHE A 442 -4.10 5.51 -45.23
N GLU A 443 -2.95 6.10 -45.58
CA GLU A 443 -2.74 6.74 -46.88
C GLU A 443 -2.83 5.76 -48.05
N ARG A 444 -2.39 4.51 -47.88
CA ARG A 444 -2.55 3.47 -48.89
C ARG A 444 -4.02 3.15 -49.14
N LYS A 445 -4.80 2.88 -48.08
CA LYS A 445 -6.25 2.62 -48.21
C LYS A 445 -7.00 3.80 -48.84
N LYS A 446 -6.60 5.03 -48.50
CA LYS A 446 -7.17 6.24 -49.08
C LYS A 446 -6.91 6.32 -50.60
N ARG A 447 -5.71 5.94 -51.06
CA ARG A 447 -5.39 5.87 -52.50
C ARG A 447 -6.09 4.72 -53.23
N GLU A 448 -6.34 3.62 -52.53
CA GLU A 448 -7.11 2.48 -53.04
C GLU A 448 -8.62 2.78 -53.21
N GLY A 449 -9.06 3.99 -52.81
CA GLY A 449 -10.44 4.44 -52.99
C GLY A 449 -11.40 3.93 -51.91
N ALA A 450 -10.87 3.56 -50.73
CA ALA A 450 -11.70 3.21 -49.58
C ALA A 450 -12.68 4.33 -49.22
N SER A 451 -13.88 3.95 -48.80
CA SER A 451 -14.91 4.90 -48.34
C SER A 451 -14.46 5.62 -47.07
N GLU A 452 -15.04 6.80 -46.80
CA GLU A 452 -14.73 7.57 -45.58
C GLU A 452 -15.05 6.77 -44.30
N GLU A 453 -16.10 5.96 -44.32
CA GLU A 453 -16.50 5.09 -43.21
C GLU A 453 -15.44 4.02 -42.91
N GLU A 454 -14.91 3.35 -43.95
CA GLU A 454 -13.84 2.36 -43.81
C GLU A 454 -12.54 2.97 -43.30
N LEU A 455 -12.21 4.19 -43.75
CA LEU A 455 -11.05 4.92 -43.26
C LEU A 455 -11.21 5.30 -41.79
N TYR A 456 -12.40 5.73 -41.38
CA TYR A 456 -12.71 6.06 -39.99
C TYR A 456 -12.58 4.82 -39.08
N GLN A 457 -13.19 3.70 -39.47
CA GLN A 457 -13.09 2.44 -38.75
C GLN A 457 -11.64 1.95 -38.66
N PHE A 458 -10.89 2.02 -39.75
CA PHE A 458 -9.47 1.63 -39.76
C PHE A 458 -8.63 2.51 -38.81
N LYS A 459 -8.92 3.83 -38.76
CA LYS A 459 -8.23 4.74 -37.83
C LYS A 459 -8.58 4.41 -36.39
N GLU A 460 -9.85 4.14 -36.07
CA GLU A 460 -10.24 3.73 -34.72
C GLU A 460 -9.59 2.41 -34.29
N GLU A 461 -9.60 1.39 -35.16
CA GLU A 461 -8.95 0.10 -34.90
C GLU A 461 -7.44 0.24 -34.74
N GLY A 462 -6.80 1.03 -35.60
CA GLY A 462 -5.39 1.38 -35.49
C GLY A 462 -5.05 2.07 -34.17
N MET A 463 -5.90 3.00 -33.72
CA MET A 463 -5.74 3.67 -32.43
C MET A 463 -5.95 2.71 -31.25
N LYS A 464 -6.87 1.74 -31.35
CA LYS A 464 -7.05 0.68 -30.34
C LYS A 464 -5.80 -0.20 -30.21
N ILE A 465 -5.09 -0.48 -31.30
CA ILE A 465 -3.81 -1.22 -31.27
C ILE A 465 -2.72 -0.46 -30.52
N LEU A 466 -2.78 0.87 -30.55
CA LEU A 466 -1.86 1.75 -29.84
C LEU A 466 -2.24 1.96 -28.37
N GLU A 467 -3.39 1.45 -27.92
CA GLU A 467 -3.75 1.51 -26.51
C GLU A 467 -2.77 0.69 -25.67
N PHE A 468 -2.35 1.31 -24.58
CA PHE A 468 -1.35 0.78 -23.68
C PHE A 468 -1.81 0.98 -22.25
N ASN A 469 -1.36 0.09 -21.38
CA ASN A 469 -1.49 0.28 -19.96
C ASN A 469 -0.12 0.71 -19.43
N SER A 470 -0.11 1.77 -18.64
CA SER A 470 1.10 2.18 -17.95
C SER A 470 1.17 1.51 -16.58
N ILE A 471 2.37 1.12 -16.15
CA ILE A 471 2.62 0.45 -14.89
C ILE A 471 3.66 1.26 -14.14
N ARG A 472 3.29 1.74 -12.96
CA ARG A 472 4.24 2.35 -12.03
C ARG A 472 4.49 1.40 -10.88
N ASN A 473 5.76 1.08 -10.66
CA ASN A 473 6.16 0.29 -9.50
C ASN A 473 6.73 1.23 -8.45
N ILE A 474 6.31 1.07 -7.21
CA ILE A 474 6.85 1.79 -6.06
C ILE A 474 7.29 0.79 -5.00
N LYS A 475 8.42 1.06 -4.36
CA LYS A 475 8.87 0.30 -3.20
C LYS A 475 8.41 1.03 -1.95
N ILE A 476 7.66 0.35 -1.09
CA ILE A 476 7.15 0.92 0.15
C ILE A 476 7.66 0.14 1.36
N LEU A 477 7.80 0.85 2.48
CA LEU A 477 8.06 0.32 3.81
C LEU A 477 6.76 0.24 4.61
N ASP A 478 6.53 -0.87 5.31
CA ASP A 478 5.34 -1.06 6.17
C ASP A 478 5.24 0.03 7.25
N GLY A 479 4.13 0.77 7.28
CA GLY A 479 3.89 1.81 8.27
C GLY A 479 3.43 1.36 9.64
N MET A 480 3.14 0.07 9.81
CA MET A 480 2.54 -0.45 11.02
C MET A 480 3.55 -1.07 12.01
N LYS A 481 4.81 -1.27 11.60
CA LYS A 481 5.85 -1.86 12.45
C LYS A 481 6.63 -0.76 13.19
N LYS A 482 6.69 -0.86 14.53
CA LYS A 482 7.44 0.09 15.38
C LYS A 482 8.76 -0.47 15.93
N GLU A 483 8.87 -1.79 16.09
CA GLU A 483 9.96 -2.43 16.86
C GLU A 483 10.78 -3.45 16.04
N GLU A 484 10.22 -3.97 14.95
CA GLU A 484 10.90 -4.90 14.05
C GLU A 484 11.25 -4.21 12.73
N ARG A 485 12.25 -4.76 12.01
CA ARG A 485 12.58 -4.31 10.65
C ARG A 485 11.33 -4.25 9.78
N SER A 486 10.98 -3.04 9.36
CA SER A 486 9.91 -2.75 8.43
C SER A 486 10.10 -3.57 7.14
N LYS A 487 9.07 -4.31 6.71
CA LYS A 487 9.16 -5.06 5.46
C LYS A 487 9.04 -4.11 4.27
N ARG A 488 9.87 -4.37 3.26
CA ARG A 488 9.85 -3.71 1.96
C ARG A 488 9.02 -4.51 0.99
N ILE A 489 8.13 -3.85 0.26
CA ILE A 489 7.33 -4.48 -0.78
C ILE A 489 7.25 -3.60 -2.01
N ILE A 490 7.12 -4.21 -3.17
CA ILE A 490 6.82 -3.52 -4.42
C ILE A 490 5.31 -3.52 -4.61
N VAL A 491 4.75 -2.32 -4.79
CA VAL A 491 3.36 -2.10 -5.21
C VAL A 491 3.36 -1.72 -6.68
N SER A 492 2.67 -2.52 -7.49
CA SER A 492 2.49 -2.30 -8.93
C SER A 492 1.14 -1.63 -9.18
N ILE A 493 1.20 -0.40 -9.70
CA ILE A 493 0.03 0.43 -9.97
C ILE A 493 -0.16 0.49 -11.48
N TRP A 494 -1.18 -0.20 -11.95
CA TRP A 494 -1.70 -0.09 -13.31
C TRP A 494 -2.49 1.20 -13.43
N ASN A 495 -2.10 2.02 -14.40
CA ASN A 495 -2.75 3.27 -14.71
C ASN A 495 -3.29 3.20 -16.15
N ASP A 496 -4.62 3.23 -16.24
CA ASP A 496 -5.40 3.21 -17.48
C ASP A 496 -5.66 4.63 -18.03
N GLY A 497 -4.86 5.62 -17.61
CA GLY A 497 -4.91 7.02 -18.10
C GLY A 497 -5.35 8.07 -17.08
N GLN A 498 -5.46 7.73 -15.80
CA GLN A 498 -5.73 8.70 -14.73
C GLN A 498 -4.42 9.38 -14.28
N GLU A 499 -4.32 10.70 -14.49
CA GLU A 499 -3.08 11.45 -14.25
C GLU A 499 -2.61 11.43 -12.78
N ASP A 500 -3.53 11.29 -11.82
CA ASP A 500 -3.25 11.43 -10.38
C ASP A 500 -2.30 10.36 -9.84
N TYR A 501 -2.27 9.17 -10.43
CA TYR A 501 -1.40 8.06 -9.98
C TYR A 501 0.06 8.18 -10.46
N THR A 502 0.42 9.29 -11.11
CA THR A 502 1.78 9.55 -11.58
C THR A 502 2.62 10.40 -10.63
N LYS A 503 2.08 10.84 -9.48
CA LYS A 503 2.78 11.77 -8.57
C LYS A 503 3.09 11.14 -7.21
N PHE A 504 3.81 10.02 -7.26
CA PHE A 504 4.43 9.46 -6.05
C PHE A 504 5.71 10.20 -5.73
N GLU A 505 5.85 10.61 -4.48
CA GLU A 505 7.05 11.23 -3.94
C GLU A 505 7.72 10.24 -2.97
N GLU A 506 9.04 10.07 -3.10
CA GLU A 506 9.83 9.39 -2.08
C GLU A 506 9.74 10.16 -0.75
N LYS A 507 9.92 9.47 0.39
CA LYS A 507 9.80 10.04 1.74
C LYS A 507 8.39 10.50 2.13
N LYS A 508 7.36 10.13 1.37
CA LYS A 508 5.96 10.44 1.69
C LYS A 508 5.17 9.19 2.07
N TRP A 509 4.15 9.40 2.89
CA TRP A 509 3.27 8.36 3.39
C TRP A 509 1.98 8.29 2.57
N TYR A 510 1.57 7.07 2.24
CA TYR A 510 0.36 6.80 1.48
C TYR A 510 -0.45 5.67 2.12
N GLU A 511 -1.77 5.79 2.01
CA GLU A 511 -2.73 4.73 2.31
C GLU A 511 -3.27 4.15 1.00
N PHE A 512 -3.10 2.84 0.82
CA PHE A 512 -3.47 2.07 -0.36
C PHE A 512 -4.71 1.25 -0.03
N PHE A 513 -5.86 1.61 -0.60
CA PHE A 513 -7.16 0.98 -0.34
C PHE A 513 -7.56 0.04 -1.47
N SER A 514 -8.14 -1.11 -1.11
CA SER A 514 -8.71 -2.11 -2.02
C SER A 514 -7.73 -2.71 -3.04
N PHE A 515 -6.43 -2.75 -2.75
CA PHE A 515 -5.42 -3.36 -3.62
C PHE A 515 -5.51 -4.89 -3.62
N LYS A 516 -4.95 -5.58 -4.62
CA LYS A 516 -4.89 -7.05 -4.66
C LYS A 516 -3.52 -7.56 -4.20
N GLY A 517 -3.51 -8.35 -3.14
CA GLY A 517 -2.35 -9.13 -2.70
C GLY A 517 -2.26 -10.45 -3.43
N LYS A 518 -1.03 -10.86 -3.76
CA LYS A 518 -0.68 -12.19 -4.26
C LYS A 518 0.61 -12.66 -3.59
N ARG A 519 0.67 -13.92 -3.20
CA ARG A 519 1.86 -14.56 -2.61
C ARG A 519 2.44 -15.57 -3.58
N ILE A 520 3.61 -15.29 -4.13
CA ILE A 520 4.31 -16.15 -5.11
C ILE A 520 5.67 -16.52 -4.54
N GLY A 521 5.91 -17.81 -4.29
CA GLY A 521 7.20 -18.30 -3.78
C GLY A 521 7.62 -17.65 -2.45
N GLY A 522 6.67 -17.36 -1.57
CA GLY A 522 6.91 -16.68 -0.30
C GLY A 522 7.03 -15.15 -0.38
N LYS A 523 7.22 -14.58 -1.59
CA LYS A 523 7.21 -13.14 -1.82
C LYS A 523 5.78 -12.63 -1.97
N ILE A 524 5.53 -11.42 -1.47
CA ILE A 524 4.23 -10.77 -1.57
C ILE A 524 4.33 -9.73 -2.69
N SER A 525 3.39 -9.78 -3.63
CA SER A 525 3.15 -8.79 -4.67
C SER A 525 1.84 -8.08 -4.35
N ILE A 526 1.82 -6.76 -4.47
CA ILE A 526 0.60 -5.97 -4.34
C ILE A 526 0.37 -5.27 -5.68
N GLU A 527 -0.81 -5.46 -6.24
CA GLU A 527 -1.21 -4.91 -7.53
C GLU A 527 -2.46 -4.05 -7.37
N SER A 528 -2.54 -2.92 -8.07
CA SER A 528 -3.77 -2.12 -8.11
C SER A 528 -4.92 -2.88 -8.75
N THR A 529 -6.13 -2.51 -8.37
CA THR A 529 -7.39 -2.95 -8.96
C THR A 529 -8.12 -1.74 -9.54
N TRP A 530 -9.14 -1.97 -10.36
CA TRP A 530 -9.97 -0.90 -10.93
C TRP A 530 -10.71 -0.07 -9.88
N ASN A 531 -10.93 -0.61 -8.67
CA ASN A 531 -11.61 0.05 -7.55
C ASN A 531 -10.65 0.50 -6.43
N CYS A 532 -9.34 0.49 -6.68
CA CYS A 532 -8.39 0.94 -5.68
C CYS A 532 -8.46 2.45 -5.48
N ASN A 533 -8.07 2.90 -4.28
CA ASN A 533 -7.93 4.32 -3.96
C ASN A 533 -6.59 4.52 -3.25
N ILE A 534 -5.93 5.64 -3.51
CA ILE A 534 -4.64 5.97 -2.92
C ILE A 534 -4.76 7.35 -2.30
N LYS A 535 -4.51 7.43 -0.99
CA LYS A 535 -4.56 8.69 -0.25
C LYS A 535 -3.17 9.06 0.23
N LYS A 536 -2.64 10.19 -0.25
CA LYS A 536 -1.44 10.81 0.32
C LYS A 536 -1.77 11.29 1.74
N MET A 537 -0.97 10.92 2.72
CA MET A 537 -1.12 11.41 4.07
C MET A 537 -0.48 12.80 4.18
N ASN A 538 -1.24 13.76 4.69
CA ASN A 538 -0.73 15.09 4.99
C ASN A 538 -0.11 15.11 6.40
N GLY A 539 1.01 15.81 6.54
CA GLY A 539 1.71 16.01 7.81
C GLY A 539 3.16 15.51 7.79
N ASP A 540 3.97 16.08 8.67
CA ASP A 540 5.37 15.69 8.89
C ASP A 540 5.41 14.44 9.78
N ILE A 541 5.01 13.32 9.20
CA ILE A 541 5.10 12.01 9.85
C ILE A 541 6.58 11.58 9.80
N GLU A 542 7.15 11.29 10.97
CA GLU A 542 8.52 10.78 11.08
C GLU A 542 8.74 9.59 10.13
N LEU A 543 9.87 9.61 9.43
CA LEU A 543 10.25 8.50 8.56
C LEU A 543 10.57 7.26 9.41
N PRO A 544 10.28 6.05 8.90
CA PRO A 544 10.73 4.82 9.55
C PRO A 544 12.24 4.86 9.81
N LYS A 545 12.70 4.29 10.92
CA LYS A 545 14.14 4.25 11.23
C LYS A 545 14.94 3.45 10.20
N GLU A 546 14.29 2.50 9.54
CA GLU A 546 14.87 1.70 8.46
C GLU A 546 14.80 2.39 7.09
N PHE A 547 14.26 3.61 7.00
CA PHE A 547 14.20 4.32 5.74
C PHE A 547 15.62 4.64 5.25
N GLU A 548 15.97 4.09 4.09
CA GLU A 548 17.25 4.33 3.46
C GLU A 548 17.06 5.39 2.37
N GLU A 549 17.65 6.57 2.58
CA GLU A 549 17.66 7.61 1.56
C GLU A 549 18.40 7.15 0.30
N ARG A 550 17.90 7.60 -0.84
CA ARG A 550 18.56 7.38 -2.13
C ARG A 550 19.89 8.14 -2.14
N LYS A 551 20.99 7.42 -2.32
CA LYS A 551 22.34 7.99 -2.41
C LYS A 551 23.08 7.35 -3.56
N VAL A 552 23.89 8.15 -4.25
CA VAL A 552 24.89 7.63 -5.18
C VAL A 552 26.00 7.01 -4.34
N VAL A 553 26.36 5.77 -4.64
CA VAL A 553 27.35 4.98 -3.90
C VAL A 553 28.60 4.83 -4.75
N GLU A 554 29.78 4.99 -4.16
CA GLU A 554 31.03 4.65 -4.81
C GLU A 554 31.22 3.13 -4.84
N LEU A 555 31.85 2.59 -5.88
CA LEU A 555 32.11 1.16 -5.99
C LEU A 555 32.96 0.65 -4.82
N LEU A 556 33.83 1.49 -4.25
CA LEU A 556 34.60 1.13 -3.05
C LEU A 556 33.68 0.79 -1.86
N ASP A 557 32.61 1.57 -1.65
CA ASP A 557 31.68 1.41 -0.53
C ASP A 557 30.77 0.19 -0.68
N ILE A 558 30.49 -0.22 -1.92
CA ILE A 558 29.70 -1.43 -2.22
C ILE A 558 30.34 -2.69 -1.64
N CYS A 559 31.66 -2.70 -1.41
CA CYS A 559 32.36 -3.83 -0.80
C CYS A 559 31.86 -4.17 0.62
N GLU A 560 31.23 -3.22 1.32
CA GLU A 560 30.70 -3.39 2.68
C GLU A 560 29.18 -3.58 2.72
N MET A 561 28.51 -3.45 1.57
CA MET A 561 27.06 -3.57 1.42
C MET A 561 26.61 -5.02 1.28
N LYS A 562 25.31 -5.28 1.48
CA LYS A 562 24.77 -6.64 1.41
C LYS A 562 24.32 -7.00 0.01
N GLU A 563 24.48 -8.27 -0.34
CA GLU A 563 23.88 -8.84 -1.54
C GLU A 563 22.37 -8.63 -1.54
N GLY A 564 21.82 -8.23 -2.69
CA GLY A 564 20.41 -7.90 -2.88
C GLY A 564 20.04 -6.44 -2.59
N GLU A 565 20.93 -5.62 -2.04
CA GLU A 565 20.68 -4.18 -1.88
C GLU A 565 20.68 -3.47 -3.25
N GLU A 566 19.82 -2.47 -3.36
CA GLU A 566 19.70 -1.63 -4.55
C GLU A 566 20.57 -0.38 -4.37
N VAL A 567 21.42 -0.10 -5.37
CA VAL A 567 22.32 1.05 -5.37
C VAL A 567 22.12 1.88 -6.63
N ASP A 568 22.53 3.14 -6.54
CA ASP A 568 22.68 4.03 -7.67
C ASP A 568 24.18 4.39 -7.78
N ILE A 569 24.75 4.32 -8.97
CA ILE A 569 26.19 4.53 -9.19
C ILE A 569 26.43 5.46 -10.38
N ILE A 570 27.55 6.19 -10.33
CA ILE A 570 28.06 6.98 -11.45
C ILE A 570 29.39 6.38 -11.87
N CYS A 571 29.49 5.98 -13.12
CA CYS A 571 30.64 5.23 -13.61
C CYS A 571 30.94 5.52 -15.09
N CYS A 572 32.16 5.21 -15.48
CA CYS A 572 32.63 5.14 -16.85
C CYS A 572 32.52 3.69 -17.36
N ILE A 573 32.04 3.51 -18.58
CA ILE A 573 31.98 2.22 -19.25
C ILE A 573 33.37 1.90 -19.80
N LEU A 574 34.01 0.84 -19.31
CA LEU A 574 35.33 0.41 -19.78
C LEU A 574 35.25 -0.52 -20.98
N LYS A 575 34.34 -1.49 -20.92
CA LYS A 575 34.20 -2.53 -21.94
C LYS A 575 32.77 -3.01 -22.01
N ILE A 576 32.27 -3.23 -23.23
CA ILE A 576 30.93 -3.72 -23.49
C ILE A 576 31.02 -5.14 -24.08
N GLU A 577 30.49 -6.12 -23.36
CA GLU A 577 30.30 -7.48 -23.83
C GLU A 577 28.79 -7.76 -24.01
N GLU A 578 28.45 -8.90 -24.62
CA GLU A 578 27.06 -9.24 -24.93
C GLU A 578 26.20 -9.38 -23.65
N GLU A 579 26.75 -10.05 -22.63
CA GLU A 579 26.05 -10.30 -21.36
C GLU A 579 26.54 -9.41 -20.20
N TYR A 580 27.67 -8.72 -20.38
CA TYR A 580 28.37 -8.02 -19.30
C TYR A 580 28.77 -6.59 -19.69
N LEU A 581 28.71 -5.69 -18.73
CA LEU A 581 29.26 -4.34 -18.83
C LEU A 581 30.35 -4.19 -17.76
N TYR A 582 31.56 -3.85 -18.17
CA TYR A 582 32.65 -3.55 -17.23
C TYR A 582 32.69 -2.06 -17.03
N ILE A 583 32.64 -1.64 -15.77
CA ILE A 583 32.58 -0.24 -15.39
C ILE A 583 33.66 0.10 -14.37
N SER A 584 34.04 1.38 -14.31
CA SER A 584 34.86 1.94 -13.24
C SER A 584 34.32 3.28 -12.80
N ASP A 585 34.44 3.59 -11.52
CA ASP A 585 34.10 4.90 -10.96
C ASP A 585 35.35 5.76 -10.73
N GLY A 586 35.20 6.90 -10.04
CA GLY A 586 36.30 7.79 -9.69
C GLY A 586 37.33 7.18 -8.72
N SER A 587 36.99 6.08 -8.03
CA SER A 587 37.90 5.36 -7.14
C SER A 587 38.81 4.36 -7.88
N MET A 588 38.66 4.26 -9.21
CA MET A 588 39.35 3.29 -10.08
C MET A 588 39.05 1.83 -9.71
N LYS A 589 37.95 1.59 -8.99
CA LYS A 589 37.44 0.25 -8.73
C LYS A 589 36.64 -0.22 -9.92
N MET A 590 36.83 -1.49 -10.29
CA MET A 590 36.09 -2.09 -11.38
C MET A 590 34.92 -2.92 -10.83
N ALA A 591 33.79 -2.83 -11.51
CA ALA A 591 32.65 -3.70 -11.27
C ALA A 591 32.17 -4.30 -12.60
N MET A 592 31.60 -5.50 -12.51
CA MET A 592 30.97 -6.18 -13.63
C MET A 592 29.46 -6.12 -13.45
N ILE A 593 28.74 -5.62 -14.45
CA ILE A 593 27.28 -5.60 -14.46
C ILE A 593 26.78 -6.70 -15.38
N LYS A 594 26.06 -7.66 -14.81
CA LYS A 594 25.31 -8.68 -15.56
C LYS A 594 24.04 -8.07 -16.12
N ARG A 595 23.91 -8.11 -17.45
CA ARG A 595 22.78 -7.53 -18.18
C ARG A 595 21.65 -8.54 -18.30
N ASN A 596 20.45 -8.16 -17.87
CA ASN A 596 19.25 -8.98 -18.04
C ASN A 596 18.39 -8.48 -19.20
N ASN A 597 18.54 -7.21 -19.60
CA ASN A 597 17.88 -6.66 -20.77
C ASN A 597 18.86 -6.63 -21.95
N ILE A 598 18.60 -7.51 -22.92
CA ILE A 598 19.39 -7.71 -24.14
C ILE A 598 19.35 -6.48 -25.06
N GLU A 599 18.44 -5.53 -24.81
CA GLU A 599 18.37 -4.34 -25.64
C GLU A 599 19.66 -3.52 -25.56
N LYS A 600 20.39 -3.53 -26.68
CA LYS A 600 21.61 -2.79 -26.91
C LYS A 600 21.30 -1.30 -26.94
N LYS A 601 21.12 -0.68 -25.77
CA LYS A 601 21.34 0.75 -25.65
C LYS A 601 22.72 1.03 -26.23
N GLN A 602 22.78 1.94 -27.21
CA GLN A 602 24.02 2.37 -27.83
C GLN A 602 24.78 3.23 -26.81
N PHE A 603 25.56 2.57 -25.97
CA PHE A 603 26.63 3.22 -25.22
C PHE A 603 27.93 2.89 -25.91
N ASN A 604 28.86 3.83 -25.89
CA ASN A 604 30.22 3.62 -26.32
C ASN A 604 31.11 3.32 -25.12
N GLU A 605 32.24 2.68 -25.38
CA GLU A 605 33.31 2.62 -24.39
C GLU A 605 33.77 4.05 -24.07
N MET A 606 34.13 4.27 -22.81
CA MET A 606 34.47 5.54 -22.17
C MET A 606 33.30 6.49 -21.89
N ASP A 607 32.05 6.12 -22.20
CA ASP A 607 30.89 6.93 -21.81
C ASP A 607 30.73 7.00 -20.28
N VAL A 608 30.49 8.20 -19.77
CA VAL A 608 30.12 8.42 -18.36
C VAL A 608 28.61 8.33 -18.22
N VAL A 609 28.15 7.37 -17.42
CA VAL A 609 26.74 7.06 -17.21
C VAL A 609 26.38 7.08 -15.73
N CYS A 610 25.12 7.42 -15.45
CA CYS A 610 24.47 7.20 -14.17
C CYS A 610 23.57 5.96 -14.29
N ILE A 611 23.77 4.99 -13.41
CA ILE A 611 23.04 3.73 -13.37
C ILE A 611 22.24 3.71 -12.07
N ARG A 612 20.91 3.73 -12.17
CA ARG A 612 20.00 3.68 -11.03
C ARG A 612 19.32 2.32 -10.87
N ASN A 613 18.93 2.00 -9.64
CA ASN A 613 18.20 0.78 -9.27
C ASN A 613 18.92 -0.50 -9.73
N ILE A 614 20.25 -0.54 -9.61
CA ILE A 614 21.03 -1.75 -9.88
C ILE A 614 21.16 -2.55 -8.58
N VAL A 615 21.11 -3.88 -8.67
CA VAL A 615 21.18 -4.75 -7.49
C VAL A 615 22.56 -5.36 -7.37
N ILE A 616 23.08 -5.41 -6.15
CA ILE A 616 24.32 -6.14 -5.83
C ILE A 616 24.02 -7.63 -5.92
N GLU A 617 24.60 -8.34 -6.90
CA GLU A 617 24.43 -9.79 -7.06
C GLU A 617 25.40 -10.57 -6.18
N SER A 618 26.68 -10.18 -6.17
CA SER A 618 27.67 -10.78 -5.28
C SER A 618 28.87 -9.85 -5.07
N VAL A 619 29.48 -9.94 -3.88
CA VAL A 619 30.76 -9.29 -3.57
C VAL A 619 31.73 -10.37 -3.10
N TYR A 620 32.69 -10.74 -3.96
CA TYR A 620 33.67 -11.79 -3.64
C TYR A 620 35.10 -11.30 -3.89
N ASN A 621 35.96 -11.36 -2.87
CA ASN A 621 37.35 -10.92 -2.96
C ASN A 621 37.53 -9.50 -3.55
N ARG A 622 36.63 -8.57 -3.20
CA ARG A 622 36.54 -7.19 -3.75
C ARG A 622 36.16 -7.11 -5.24
N ASN A 623 35.83 -8.23 -5.87
CA ASN A 623 35.16 -8.22 -7.16
C ASN A 623 33.67 -7.99 -6.94
N ILE A 624 33.18 -6.92 -7.54
CA ILE A 624 31.79 -6.49 -7.42
C ILE A 624 31.05 -6.96 -8.65
N VAL A 625 30.04 -7.80 -8.45
CA VAL A 625 29.10 -8.20 -9.50
C VAL A 625 27.76 -7.57 -9.20
N LEU A 626 27.33 -6.72 -10.12
CA LEU A 626 26.05 -6.05 -10.10
C LEU A 626 25.13 -6.68 -11.14
N LYS A 627 23.82 -6.52 -10.97
CA LYS A 627 22.82 -7.10 -11.86
C LYS A 627 21.76 -6.08 -12.22
N GLU A 628 21.52 -5.93 -13.52
CA GLU A 628 20.39 -5.15 -14.00
C GLU A 628 19.08 -5.79 -13.55
N THR A 629 18.21 -4.99 -12.96
CA THR A 629 16.83 -5.38 -12.67
C THR A 629 15.92 -4.87 -13.79
N GLY A 630 14.67 -5.34 -13.77
CA GLY A 630 13.65 -4.72 -14.63
C GLY A 630 13.40 -3.24 -14.34
N PHE A 631 13.94 -2.66 -13.26
CA PHE A 631 13.80 -1.26 -12.91
C PHE A 631 15.07 -0.45 -13.14
N THR A 632 16.15 -1.08 -13.61
CA THR A 632 17.44 -0.41 -13.82
C THR A 632 17.34 0.64 -14.91
N GLU A 633 17.84 1.83 -14.60
CA GLU A 633 17.83 2.96 -15.52
C GLU A 633 19.25 3.44 -15.73
N ILE A 634 19.73 3.36 -16.98
CA ILE A 634 21.03 3.89 -17.39
C ILE A 634 20.78 5.18 -18.19
N THR A 635 21.32 6.29 -17.70
CA THR A 635 21.24 7.62 -18.31
C THR A 635 22.63 8.23 -18.54
N GLY A 636 22.82 8.90 -19.67
CA GLY A 636 24.04 9.68 -19.95
C GLY A 636 24.07 11.04 -19.25
N GLU A 637 23.03 11.39 -18.50
CA GLU A 637 22.93 12.62 -17.72
C GLU A 637 22.32 12.35 -16.35
N GLY A 638 22.74 13.12 -15.34
CA GLY A 638 22.17 13.08 -14.00
C GLY A 638 20.77 13.71 -13.98
N LYS A 639 19.83 13.11 -13.25
CA LYS A 639 18.49 13.68 -13.04
C LYS A 639 18.55 14.79 -12.00
N ASN A 640 19.31 14.56 -10.93
CA ASN A 640 19.46 15.50 -9.84
C ASN A 640 20.77 16.29 -9.99
N GLU A 641 20.83 17.49 -9.40
CA GLU A 641 22.01 18.35 -9.48
C GLU A 641 23.28 17.71 -8.89
N GLU A 642 23.15 16.92 -7.82
CA GLU A 642 24.24 16.15 -7.23
C GLU A 642 24.83 15.15 -8.24
N GLU A 643 23.97 14.37 -8.91
CA GLU A 643 24.41 13.41 -9.93
C GLU A 643 25.06 14.13 -11.12
N LYS A 644 24.51 15.27 -11.57
CA LYS A 644 25.11 16.07 -12.64
C LYS A 644 26.51 16.56 -12.26
N MET A 645 26.69 16.99 -11.01
CA MET A 645 27.99 17.44 -10.50
C MET A 645 29.00 16.30 -10.46
N GLU A 646 28.62 15.13 -9.92
CA GLU A 646 29.50 13.96 -9.86
C GLU A 646 29.83 13.42 -11.26
N MET A 647 28.87 13.37 -12.17
CA MET A 647 29.14 13.01 -13.57
C MET A 647 30.11 13.98 -14.24
N LYS A 648 29.98 15.28 -13.98
CA LYS A 648 30.91 16.30 -14.50
C LYS A 648 32.33 16.11 -13.95
N LYS A 649 32.46 15.81 -12.64
CA LYS A 649 33.76 15.50 -12.03
C LYS A 649 34.41 14.29 -12.70
N LEU A 650 33.66 13.20 -12.89
CA LEU A 650 34.19 11.99 -13.53
C LEU A 650 34.58 12.23 -14.99
N ARG A 651 33.81 13.02 -15.74
CA ARG A 651 34.18 13.43 -17.11
C ARG A 651 35.49 14.21 -17.14
N ASN A 652 35.68 15.17 -16.23
CA ASN A 652 36.94 15.92 -16.16
C ASN A 652 38.14 15.01 -15.88
N ILE A 653 37.99 14.04 -14.97
CA ILE A 653 39.04 13.05 -14.68
C ILE A 653 39.40 12.24 -15.93
N LEU A 654 38.40 11.79 -16.70
CA LEU A 654 38.63 11.04 -17.93
C LEU A 654 39.27 11.89 -19.03
N GLU A 655 38.85 13.15 -19.18
CA GLU A 655 39.46 14.07 -20.13
C GLU A 655 40.94 14.32 -19.80
N ASP A 656 41.25 14.50 -18.51
CA ASP A 656 42.63 14.69 -18.07
C ASP A 656 43.46 13.41 -18.26
N PHE A 657 42.90 12.24 -17.99
CA PHE A 657 43.56 10.96 -18.24
C PHE A 657 43.80 10.73 -19.74
N SER A 658 42.82 11.07 -20.59
CA SER A 658 42.96 10.99 -22.04
C SER A 658 44.05 11.92 -22.57
N LYS A 659 44.12 13.16 -22.06
CA LYS A 659 45.21 14.10 -22.40
C LYS A 659 46.57 13.57 -21.95
N GLN A 660 46.67 12.97 -20.76
CA GLN A 660 47.91 12.36 -20.27
C GLN A 660 48.31 11.18 -21.16
N PHE A 661 47.37 10.31 -21.53
CA PHE A 661 47.64 9.15 -22.39
C PHE A 661 48.05 9.56 -23.80
N GLU A 662 47.40 10.57 -24.40
CA GLU A 662 47.80 11.14 -25.68
C GLU A 662 49.16 11.87 -25.60
N GLY A 663 49.46 12.52 -24.47
CA GLY A 663 50.78 13.07 -24.16
C GLY A 663 51.85 11.97 -24.17
N MET A 664 51.62 10.89 -23.41
CA MET A 664 52.51 9.73 -23.36
C MET A 664 52.69 9.07 -24.73
N LYS A 665 51.61 8.92 -25.52
CA LYS A 665 51.71 8.42 -26.91
C LYS A 665 52.59 9.32 -27.77
N LYS A 666 52.42 10.65 -27.69
CA LYS A 666 53.24 11.61 -28.45
C LYS A 666 54.69 11.55 -28.02
N ASP A 667 54.97 11.41 -26.73
CA ASP A 667 56.33 11.29 -26.22
C ASP A 667 56.97 9.97 -26.68
N ILE A 668 56.23 8.85 -26.63
CA ILE A 668 56.67 7.56 -27.20
C ILE A 668 56.93 7.68 -28.70
N VAL A 669 56.06 8.35 -29.46
CA VAL A 669 56.24 8.55 -30.89
C VAL A 669 57.46 9.44 -31.16
N ARG A 670 57.70 10.50 -30.37
CA ARG A 670 58.93 11.33 -30.50
C ARG A 670 60.19 10.53 -30.21
N ILE A 671 60.17 9.67 -29.19
CA ILE A 671 61.26 8.76 -28.85
C ILE A 671 61.50 7.79 -30.02
N ILE A 672 60.45 7.22 -30.61
CA ILE A 672 60.56 6.30 -31.74
C ILE A 672 61.03 7.01 -33.03
N GLU A 673 60.59 8.24 -33.26
CA GLU A 673 60.95 9.05 -34.44
C GLU A 673 62.34 9.70 -34.34
N GLY A 674 63.08 9.49 -33.24
CA GLY A 674 64.48 9.92 -33.10
C GLY A 674 64.68 11.44 -33.11
N LYS A 675 63.75 12.20 -32.53
CA LYS A 675 63.82 13.68 -32.51
C LYS A 675 64.46 14.29 -31.25
N ASP A 676 65.01 13.47 -30.35
CA ASP A 676 65.77 13.94 -29.18
C ASP A 676 67.18 13.32 -29.17
N GLU A 677 68.15 14.05 -29.74
CA GLU A 677 69.54 13.61 -29.97
C GLU A 677 70.36 13.30 -28.70
N ASN A 678 69.77 13.37 -27.50
CA ASN A 678 70.46 13.09 -26.22
C ASN A 678 69.77 12.04 -25.31
N GLU A 679 68.59 11.51 -25.65
CA GLU A 679 67.94 10.41 -24.90
C GLU A 679 68.12 9.03 -25.55
N ASP A 680 68.66 8.97 -26.77
CA ASP A 680 68.83 7.75 -27.55
C ASP A 680 69.64 6.66 -26.83
N ILE A 681 70.65 7.03 -26.04
CA ILE A 681 71.49 6.03 -25.36
C ILE A 681 70.72 5.32 -24.23
N LYS A 682 69.90 6.04 -23.45
CA LYS A 682 69.13 5.43 -22.36
C LYS A 682 67.97 4.59 -22.88
N ASN A 683 67.29 5.04 -23.92
CA ASN A 683 66.18 4.30 -24.52
C ASN A 683 66.68 3.06 -25.30
N ILE A 684 67.83 3.13 -25.97
CA ILE A 684 68.47 1.95 -26.57
C ILE A 684 68.91 0.94 -25.50
N ILE A 685 69.42 1.39 -24.36
CA ILE A 685 69.76 0.51 -23.23
C ILE A 685 68.49 -0.16 -22.66
N LEU A 686 67.43 0.61 -22.44
CA LEU A 686 66.17 0.09 -21.91
C LEU A 686 65.51 -0.92 -22.86
N VAL A 687 65.53 -0.65 -24.17
CA VAL A 687 65.02 -1.57 -25.20
C VAL A 687 65.85 -2.85 -25.25
N LYS A 688 67.19 -2.76 -25.12
CA LYS A 688 68.05 -3.96 -25.01
C LYS A 688 67.78 -4.75 -23.73
N GLU A 689 67.56 -4.09 -22.60
CA GLU A 689 67.20 -4.78 -21.35
C GLU A 689 65.83 -5.46 -21.44
N LEU A 690 64.85 -4.82 -22.10
CA LEU A 690 63.54 -5.41 -22.33
C LEU A 690 63.62 -6.60 -23.29
N GLN A 691 64.41 -6.52 -24.36
CA GLN A 691 64.65 -7.64 -25.27
C GLN A 691 65.32 -8.83 -24.55
N GLN A 692 66.31 -8.58 -23.69
CA GLN A 692 66.93 -9.63 -22.88
C GLN A 692 65.94 -10.27 -21.89
N LYS A 693 65.05 -9.47 -21.29
CA LYS A 693 63.99 -9.99 -20.41
C LYS A 693 62.97 -10.83 -21.18
N ASP A 694 62.60 -10.42 -22.39
CA ASP A 694 61.68 -11.17 -23.26
C ASP A 694 62.28 -12.51 -23.70
N GLU A 695 63.56 -12.55 -24.06
CA GLU A 695 64.23 -13.81 -24.36
C GLU A 695 64.28 -14.74 -23.14
N LYS A 696 64.56 -14.18 -21.96
CA LYS A 696 64.55 -14.94 -20.70
C LYS A 696 63.15 -15.46 -20.34
N ILE A 697 62.09 -14.70 -20.61
CA ILE A 697 60.71 -15.15 -20.42
C ILE A 697 60.40 -16.30 -21.39
N LYS A 698 60.82 -16.22 -22.66
CA LYS A 698 60.63 -17.31 -23.62
C LYS A 698 61.36 -18.57 -23.21
N GLU A 699 62.59 -18.43 -22.69
CA GLU A 699 63.38 -19.55 -22.18
C GLU A 699 62.71 -20.23 -20.97
N LEU A 700 62.29 -19.44 -19.97
CA LEU A 700 61.54 -19.94 -18.81
C LEU A 700 60.21 -20.59 -19.20
N THR A 701 59.52 -20.06 -20.21
CA THR A 701 58.26 -20.65 -20.70
C THR A 701 58.49 -22.01 -21.33
N LYS A 702 59.60 -22.16 -22.08
CA LYS A 702 60.02 -23.44 -22.67
C LYS A 702 60.41 -24.44 -21.59
N GLU A 703 61.18 -24.03 -20.57
CA GLU A 703 61.50 -24.88 -19.42
C GLU A 703 60.24 -25.35 -18.68
N LEU A 704 59.25 -24.47 -18.50
CA LEU A 704 57.98 -24.80 -17.86
C LEU A 704 57.18 -25.83 -18.67
N GLU A 705 57.18 -25.73 -19.99
CA GLU A 705 56.55 -26.72 -20.87
C GLU A 705 57.26 -28.08 -20.81
N GLU A 706 58.59 -28.11 -20.75
CA GLU A 706 59.36 -29.34 -20.58
C GLU A 706 59.12 -29.99 -19.22
N LEU A 707 59.02 -29.20 -18.15
CA LEU A 707 58.64 -29.67 -16.82
C LEU A 707 57.22 -30.22 -16.78
N LYS A 708 56.27 -29.56 -17.45
CA LYS A 708 54.90 -30.09 -17.61
C LYS A 708 54.90 -31.45 -18.31
N LYS A 709 55.62 -31.58 -19.43
CA LYS A 709 55.75 -32.87 -20.14
C LYS A 709 56.36 -33.97 -19.26
N LYS A 710 57.42 -33.67 -18.50
CA LYS A 710 58.02 -34.62 -17.54
C LYS A 710 57.04 -35.02 -16.44
N TYR A 711 56.27 -34.08 -15.92
CA TYR A 711 55.28 -34.34 -14.88
C TYR A 711 54.12 -35.22 -15.40
N GLU A 712 53.64 -34.97 -16.62
CA GLU A 712 52.63 -35.80 -17.28
C GLU A 712 53.13 -37.22 -17.54
N LEU A 713 54.40 -37.39 -17.95
CA LEU A 713 55.06 -38.70 -18.11
C LEU A 713 55.16 -39.44 -16.77
N ASN A 714 55.58 -38.78 -15.69
CA ASN A 714 55.64 -39.40 -14.36
C ASN A 714 54.26 -39.81 -13.84
N ILE A 715 53.21 -39.03 -14.09
CA ILE A 715 51.83 -39.40 -13.74
C ILE A 715 51.36 -40.60 -14.56
N PHE A 716 51.79 -40.72 -15.81
CA PHE A 716 51.47 -41.86 -16.67
C PHE A 716 52.21 -43.13 -16.24
N GLU A 717 53.46 -43.04 -15.77
CA GLU A 717 54.22 -44.19 -15.25
C GLU A 717 53.78 -44.64 -13.84
N GLN A 718 53.17 -43.75 -13.05
CA GLN A 718 52.62 -44.07 -11.73
C GLN A 718 51.20 -44.67 -11.78
N LYS A 719 50.49 -44.53 -12.90
CA LYS A 719 49.19 -45.14 -13.16
C LYS A 719 49.37 -46.48 -13.87
#